data_AF-A0A4D9EJC4-F1
#
_entry.id   AF-A0A4D9EJC4-F1
#
_cell.length_a   1.000
_cell.length_b   1.000
_cell.length_c   1.000
_cell.angle_alpha   90.00
_cell.angle_beta   90.00
_cell.angle_gamma   90.00
#
_symmetry.space_group_name_H-M   'P 1'
#
loop_
_entity.id
_entity.type
_entity.pdbx_description
1 polymer ?
#
loop_
_entity_poly.entity_id
_entity_poly.type
_entity_poly.pdbx_seq_one_letter_code
_entity_poly.pdbx_strand_id
1 'polypeptide(L)'
;MQLIDKACKMLDVPPDMVLKQFGEFFFEFCKRSGYDHMLRTLGGNLYEFIENLDALHSYLSLSYQEMNAPSFRVEKNEDGSMHLHYYSDRRGLCHIVPGIIGAAALDFFNTEISMEIVNQTEEEERTGKKEHIVFLVTQKPVFSYKKRNKFSSSPQYIADSGRRIEKQLNKEDTEKNMNKIRDRTSLVSVCPAKKNHWETIRGIVTLGRGKLLRGFDPAYPTTLWIDTKTFCNGLPFHIVFDEELRVKQAGVSIQKIVPGLQTMGIHLDHYFSIVHPEVTFTISSVQKFINSQFVFRTRREMMPESWKQRPMLELRGQMIWMESLQCMLYLCSPLLRTLHELEERQMHIADIAPHDVTRDLILLNQQRLAEMELSNQLERKKEELRILSKHLEEEKKKTEALLYAMLPKHVANQLKEGKRVEAGEFKECTILFSDVVTFTNICAQCEPIQIVLMLNSMYLRFDRLTTVHDVYKVETIGDAYMVVGGVPVPVSTHAERVANFALGIIIAAKEVKNPVSGKPIQIRVGIHTGPVLAGVVGEKMPRYCLFGDTVNIASRMESHGVPSKIHLSPTAYYCLKDKSFEMTERGEIEVKGKGKMHTYFLIRNRTATENEIMGNPIKESDSDHESVQSFHESRIKMIQSSCQQAMQSNSDQDQPPTIAMKYIDGPTETQASYKGRSQERIMDLTGIFFVTEYSNSGVRKHLRLDPAN
;
A
#
# COMPACT_ATOMS: atom_id res chain seq x y z
N MET A 1 -24.34 -40.81 3.47
CA MET A 1 -25.38 -41.84 3.63
C MET A 1 -26.06 -41.79 4.99
N GLN A 2 -25.37 -41.92 6.13
CA GLN A 2 -26.02 -41.91 7.46
C GLN A 2 -26.98 -40.73 7.73
N LEU A 3 -26.64 -39.52 7.27
CA LEU A 3 -27.50 -38.34 7.43
C LEU A 3 -28.76 -38.42 6.56
N ILE A 4 -28.65 -38.96 5.34
CA ILE A 4 -29.78 -39.22 4.44
C ILE A 4 -30.68 -40.29 5.07
N ASP A 5 -30.12 -41.40 5.56
CA ASP A 5 -30.89 -42.47 6.21
C ASP A 5 -31.68 -41.97 7.42
N LYS A 6 -31.09 -41.07 8.21
CA LYS A 6 -31.78 -40.42 9.33
C LYS A 6 -32.87 -39.47 8.85
N ALA A 7 -32.60 -38.66 7.83
CA ALA A 7 -33.59 -37.74 7.25
C ALA A 7 -34.80 -38.49 6.69
N CYS A 8 -34.58 -39.58 5.94
CA CYS A 8 -35.64 -40.45 5.42
C CYS A 8 -36.51 -41.02 6.54
N LYS A 9 -35.89 -41.50 7.62
CA LYS A 9 -36.62 -42.03 8.80
C LYS A 9 -37.42 -40.96 9.54
N MET A 10 -36.94 -39.72 9.59
CA MET A 10 -37.65 -38.63 10.26
C MET A 10 -38.80 -38.05 9.43
N LEU A 11 -38.64 -38.03 8.11
CA LEU A 11 -39.58 -37.40 7.18
C LEU A 11 -40.53 -38.39 6.49
N ASP A 12 -40.34 -39.70 6.69
CA ASP A 12 -41.11 -40.79 6.08
C ASP A 12 -41.18 -40.72 4.55
N VAL A 13 -40.03 -40.41 3.94
CA VAL A 13 -39.86 -40.30 2.47
C VAL A 13 -38.70 -41.17 2.00
N PRO A 14 -38.77 -41.71 0.77
CA PRO A 14 -37.72 -42.58 0.25
C PRO A 14 -36.44 -41.79 -0.07
N PRO A 15 -35.26 -42.44 -0.02
CA PRO A 15 -33.96 -41.77 -0.12
C PRO A 15 -33.69 -41.12 -1.48
N ASP A 16 -34.23 -41.67 -2.56
CA ASP A 16 -34.18 -41.12 -3.90
C ASP A 16 -34.85 -39.74 -3.97
N MET A 17 -36.01 -39.57 -3.33
CA MET A 17 -36.75 -38.30 -3.31
C MET A 17 -36.01 -37.23 -2.49
N VAL A 18 -35.42 -37.62 -1.36
CA VAL A 18 -34.57 -36.73 -0.54
C VAL A 18 -33.33 -36.29 -1.31
N LEU A 19 -32.64 -37.22 -1.99
CA LEU A 19 -31.44 -36.92 -2.78
C LEU A 19 -31.74 -36.06 -4.00
N LYS A 20 -32.88 -36.27 -4.66
CA LYS A 20 -33.34 -35.42 -5.77
C LYS A 20 -33.60 -33.99 -5.30
N GLN A 21 -34.34 -33.80 -4.21
CA GLN A 21 -34.59 -32.48 -3.61
C GLN A 21 -33.30 -31.82 -3.12
N PHE A 22 -32.39 -32.61 -2.55
CA PHE A 22 -31.05 -32.13 -2.19
C PHE A 22 -30.28 -31.64 -3.43
N GLY A 23 -30.36 -32.33 -4.57
CA GLY A 23 -29.74 -31.90 -5.82
C GLY A 23 -30.28 -30.57 -6.35
N GLU A 24 -31.60 -30.37 -6.31
CA GLU A 24 -32.25 -29.11 -6.68
C GLU A 24 -31.77 -27.95 -5.79
N PHE A 25 -31.76 -28.16 -4.47
CA PHE A 25 -31.26 -27.18 -3.51
C PHE A 25 -29.76 -26.91 -3.69
N PHE A 26 -28.96 -27.96 -3.94
CA PHE A 26 -27.52 -27.85 -4.13
C PHE A 26 -27.18 -26.98 -5.34
N PHE A 27 -27.90 -27.15 -6.46
CA PHE A 27 -27.72 -26.29 -7.63
C PHE A 27 -28.04 -24.82 -7.30
N GLU A 28 -29.13 -24.55 -6.59
CA GLU A 28 -29.46 -23.19 -6.16
C GLU A 28 -28.41 -22.61 -5.19
N PHE A 29 -27.90 -23.43 -4.28
CA PHE A 29 -26.82 -23.07 -3.38
C PHE A 29 -25.53 -22.71 -4.13
N CYS A 30 -25.13 -23.48 -5.15
CA CYS A 30 -23.97 -23.18 -5.99
C CYS A 30 -24.12 -21.81 -6.68
N LYS A 31 -25.31 -21.50 -7.22
CA LYS A 31 -25.58 -20.18 -7.80
C LYS A 31 -25.42 -19.05 -6.78
N ARG A 32 -26.03 -19.21 -5.59
CA ARG A 32 -25.93 -18.21 -4.51
C ARG A 32 -24.50 -18.05 -3.96
N SER A 33 -23.67 -19.08 -4.09
CA SER A 33 -22.27 -19.09 -3.66
C SER A 33 -21.31 -18.43 -4.66
N GLY A 34 -21.82 -17.82 -5.74
CA GLY A 34 -21.03 -17.08 -6.72
C GLY A 34 -20.66 -17.85 -7.99
N TYR A 35 -21.11 -19.10 -8.15
CA TYR A 35 -20.86 -19.90 -9.36
C TYR A 35 -21.90 -19.71 -10.48
N ASP A 36 -22.91 -18.83 -10.30
CA ASP A 36 -24.01 -18.63 -11.26
C ASP A 36 -23.50 -18.29 -12.67
N HIS A 37 -22.57 -17.33 -12.79
CA HIS A 37 -22.02 -16.93 -14.09
C HIS A 37 -21.28 -18.08 -14.78
N MET A 38 -20.45 -18.81 -14.03
CA MET A 38 -19.69 -19.94 -14.55
C MET A 38 -20.62 -21.04 -15.08
N LEU A 39 -21.63 -21.41 -14.29
CA LEU A 39 -22.61 -22.44 -14.65
C LEU A 39 -23.46 -22.04 -15.87
N ARG A 40 -23.87 -20.76 -15.98
CA ARG A 40 -24.62 -20.26 -17.15
C ARG A 40 -23.82 -20.30 -18.45
N THR A 41 -22.50 -20.19 -18.37
CA THR A 41 -21.62 -20.13 -19.54
C THR A 41 -21.13 -21.49 -20.05
N LEU A 42 -21.49 -22.60 -19.40
CA LEU A 42 -21.00 -23.93 -19.77
C LEU A 42 -21.54 -24.46 -21.11
N GLY A 43 -22.73 -24.04 -21.53
CA GLY A 43 -23.31 -24.50 -22.79
C GLY A 43 -24.54 -23.71 -23.21
N GLY A 44 -24.80 -23.63 -24.52
CA GLY A 44 -25.98 -22.96 -25.08
C GLY A 44 -27.24 -23.82 -25.03
N ASN A 45 -27.10 -25.13 -24.78
CA ASN A 45 -28.18 -26.07 -24.58
C ASN A 45 -27.79 -27.11 -23.50
N LEU A 46 -28.75 -27.95 -23.10
CA LEU A 46 -28.52 -28.94 -22.04
C LEU A 46 -27.45 -29.99 -22.42
N TYR A 47 -27.32 -30.34 -23.69
CA TYR A 47 -26.31 -31.31 -24.15
C TYR A 47 -24.90 -30.75 -23.94
N GLU A 48 -24.62 -29.55 -24.49
CA GLU A 48 -23.35 -28.84 -24.32
C GLU A 48 -23.04 -28.54 -22.85
N PHE A 49 -24.06 -28.22 -22.05
CA PHE A 49 -23.89 -27.99 -20.62
C PHE A 49 -23.33 -29.22 -19.91
N ILE A 50 -23.91 -30.40 -20.20
CA ILE A 50 -23.49 -31.67 -19.59
C ILE A 50 -22.10 -32.09 -20.08
N GLU A 51 -21.83 -31.93 -21.37
CA GLU A 51 -20.54 -32.25 -21.99
C GLU A 51 -19.37 -31.48 -21.34
N ASN A 52 -19.62 -30.24 -20.89
CA ASN A 52 -18.61 -29.39 -20.26
C ASN A 52 -18.54 -29.50 -18.73
N LEU A 53 -19.32 -30.36 -18.07
CA LEU A 53 -19.28 -30.53 -16.61
C LEU A 53 -17.94 -31.08 -16.10
N ASP A 54 -17.34 -32.00 -16.83
CA ASP A 54 -16.05 -32.60 -16.46
C ASP A 54 -14.92 -31.55 -16.47
N ALA A 55 -14.97 -30.61 -17.41
CA ALA A 55 -14.04 -29.48 -17.47
C ALA A 55 -14.21 -28.54 -16.28
N LEU A 56 -15.46 -28.27 -15.87
CA LEU A 56 -15.76 -27.50 -14.66
C LEU A 56 -15.22 -28.20 -13.41
N HIS A 57 -15.47 -29.49 -13.26
CA HIS A 57 -15.00 -30.28 -12.13
C HIS A 57 -13.47 -30.28 -12.03
N SER A 58 -12.78 -30.38 -13.16
CA SER A 58 -11.33 -30.28 -13.24
C SER A 58 -10.81 -28.89 -12.81
N TYR A 59 -11.58 -27.83 -13.05
CA TYR A 59 -11.24 -26.49 -12.56
C TYR A 59 -11.47 -26.37 -11.05
N LEU A 60 -12.59 -26.88 -10.56
CA LEU A 60 -12.95 -26.82 -9.14
C LEU A 60 -12.00 -27.65 -8.26
N SER A 61 -11.40 -28.73 -8.78
CA SER A 61 -10.43 -29.53 -8.01
C SER A 61 -9.16 -28.74 -7.64
N LEU A 62 -8.83 -27.67 -8.38
CA LEU A 62 -7.74 -26.75 -8.02
C LEU A 62 -8.04 -25.98 -6.73
N SER A 63 -9.32 -25.67 -6.49
CA SER A 63 -9.78 -24.97 -5.28
C SER A 63 -10.11 -25.96 -4.15
N TYR A 64 -10.58 -27.16 -4.49
CA TYR A 64 -10.99 -28.21 -3.57
C TYR A 64 -10.13 -29.47 -3.79
N GLN A 65 -8.95 -29.51 -3.16
CA GLN A 65 -7.90 -30.51 -3.43
C GLN A 65 -8.33 -31.98 -3.19
N GLU A 66 -9.26 -32.23 -2.27
CA GLU A 66 -9.76 -33.59 -1.95
C GLU A 66 -11.05 -33.96 -2.71
N MET A 67 -11.44 -33.14 -3.70
CA MET A 67 -12.67 -33.36 -4.44
C MET A 67 -12.48 -34.48 -5.48
N ASN A 68 -13.11 -35.63 -5.21
CA ASN A 68 -13.30 -36.69 -6.21
C ASN A 68 -14.61 -36.43 -6.95
N ALA A 69 -14.49 -35.83 -8.12
CA ALA A 69 -15.64 -35.47 -8.95
C ALA A 69 -16.14 -36.67 -9.77
N PRO A 70 -17.47 -36.80 -9.97
CA PRO A 70 -18.01 -37.74 -10.95
C PRO A 70 -17.73 -37.25 -12.37
N SER A 71 -17.74 -38.18 -13.32
CA SER A 71 -17.61 -37.90 -14.75
C SER A 71 -18.94 -38.11 -15.48
N PHE A 72 -19.21 -37.23 -16.44
CA PHE A 72 -20.41 -37.23 -17.26
C PHE A 72 -20.09 -37.38 -18.74
N ARG A 73 -20.77 -38.31 -19.40
CA ARG A 73 -20.76 -38.47 -20.85
C ARG A 73 -22.19 -38.50 -21.36
N VAL A 74 -22.46 -37.80 -22.46
CA VAL A 74 -23.79 -37.71 -23.04
C VAL A 74 -23.79 -38.10 -24.51
N GLU A 75 -24.70 -39.01 -24.88
CA GLU A 75 -24.91 -39.47 -26.25
C GLU A 75 -26.29 -39.03 -26.71
N LYS A 76 -26.37 -38.48 -27.93
CA LYS A 76 -27.62 -37.99 -28.50
C LYS A 76 -28.20 -39.05 -29.43
N ASN A 77 -29.45 -39.44 -29.17
CA ASN A 77 -30.17 -40.38 -30.02
C ASN A 77 -30.86 -39.66 -31.19
N GLU A 78 -31.18 -40.39 -32.25
CA GLU A 78 -31.87 -39.86 -33.44
C GLU A 78 -33.27 -39.32 -33.14
N ASP A 79 -33.91 -39.83 -32.09
CA ASP A 79 -35.26 -39.41 -31.63
C ASP A 79 -35.26 -38.12 -30.80
N GLY A 80 -34.08 -37.53 -30.55
CA GLY A 80 -33.92 -36.32 -29.75
C GLY A 80 -33.86 -36.57 -28.23
N SER A 81 -33.93 -37.82 -27.78
CA SER A 81 -33.57 -38.20 -26.41
C SER A 81 -32.04 -38.28 -26.24
N MET A 82 -31.56 -38.31 -25.00
CA MET A 82 -30.12 -38.44 -24.71
C MET A 82 -29.86 -39.52 -23.68
N HIS A 83 -28.79 -40.28 -23.86
CA HIS A 83 -28.25 -41.18 -22.85
C HIS A 83 -27.15 -40.45 -22.07
N LEU A 84 -27.38 -40.24 -20.78
CA LEU A 84 -26.39 -39.66 -19.87
C LEU A 84 -25.72 -40.78 -19.07
N HIS A 85 -24.44 -40.98 -19.31
CA HIS A 85 -23.56 -41.88 -18.58
C HIS A 85 -22.96 -41.12 -17.40
N TYR A 86 -23.19 -41.63 -16.20
CA TYR A 86 -22.67 -41.13 -14.94
C TYR A 86 -21.69 -42.14 -14.35
N TYR A 87 -20.46 -41.69 -14.09
CA TYR A 87 -19.40 -42.49 -13.49
C TYR A 87 -19.00 -41.91 -12.13
N SER A 88 -18.99 -42.73 -11.07
CA SER A 88 -18.66 -42.29 -9.72
C SER A 88 -17.98 -43.40 -8.90
N ASP A 89 -16.98 -43.03 -8.10
CA ASP A 89 -16.38 -43.92 -7.11
C ASP A 89 -17.30 -44.13 -5.89
N ARG A 90 -18.29 -43.24 -5.71
CA ARG A 90 -19.22 -43.25 -4.57
C ARG A 90 -20.55 -43.89 -4.99
N ARG A 91 -20.95 -44.92 -4.25
CA ARG A 91 -22.20 -45.67 -4.48
C ARG A 91 -23.43 -44.94 -3.93
N GLY A 92 -24.54 -45.01 -4.66
CA GLY A 92 -25.86 -44.60 -4.17
C GLY A 92 -26.12 -43.08 -4.13
N LEU A 93 -25.25 -42.28 -4.76
CA LEU A 93 -25.42 -40.82 -4.88
C LEU A 93 -26.03 -40.40 -6.24
N CYS A 94 -26.28 -41.36 -7.12
CA CYS A 94 -26.79 -41.12 -8.47
C CYS A 94 -28.14 -40.37 -8.50
N HIS A 95 -28.98 -40.54 -7.48
CA HIS A 95 -30.27 -39.85 -7.36
C HIS A 95 -30.17 -38.33 -7.17
N ILE A 96 -28.97 -37.81 -6.89
CA ILE A 96 -28.70 -36.36 -6.87
C ILE A 96 -28.72 -35.78 -8.30
N VAL A 97 -28.24 -36.55 -9.28
CA VAL A 97 -28.04 -36.09 -10.67
C VAL A 97 -29.36 -35.61 -11.30
N PRO A 98 -30.50 -36.34 -11.20
CA PRO A 98 -31.78 -35.84 -11.69
C PRO A 98 -32.23 -34.50 -11.07
N GLY A 99 -31.90 -34.24 -9.81
CA GLY A 99 -32.22 -32.98 -9.14
C GLY A 99 -31.38 -31.81 -9.67
N ILE A 100 -30.06 -32.02 -9.79
CA ILE A 100 -29.13 -30.99 -10.30
C ILE A 100 -29.43 -30.68 -11.78
N ILE A 101 -29.43 -31.70 -12.63
CA ILE A 101 -29.62 -31.53 -14.07
C ILE A 101 -31.04 -31.01 -14.37
N GLY A 102 -32.05 -31.46 -13.59
CA GLY A 102 -33.42 -30.98 -13.69
C GLY A 102 -33.55 -29.50 -13.35
N ALA A 103 -32.95 -29.06 -12.24
CA ALA A 103 -32.93 -27.66 -11.85
C ALA A 103 -32.19 -26.79 -12.87
N ALA A 104 -31.04 -27.26 -13.38
CA ALA A 104 -30.27 -26.56 -14.42
C ALA A 104 -31.07 -26.44 -15.74
N ALA A 105 -31.74 -27.51 -16.17
CA ALA A 105 -32.55 -27.53 -17.38
C ALA A 105 -33.72 -26.53 -17.31
N LEU A 106 -34.38 -26.47 -16.16
CA LEU A 106 -35.51 -25.57 -15.94
C LEU A 106 -35.06 -24.11 -15.84
N ASP A 107 -34.02 -23.82 -15.04
CA ASP A 107 -33.59 -22.44 -14.77
C ASP A 107 -32.82 -21.81 -15.94
N PHE A 108 -31.93 -22.55 -16.61
CA PHE A 108 -31.09 -21.99 -17.67
C PHE A 108 -31.71 -22.13 -19.06
N PHE A 109 -32.39 -23.25 -19.33
CA PHE A 109 -32.88 -23.59 -20.67
C PHE A 109 -34.41 -23.60 -20.78
N ASN A 110 -35.13 -23.28 -19.70
CA ASN A 110 -36.60 -23.31 -19.63
C ASN A 110 -37.20 -24.60 -20.23
N THR A 111 -36.56 -25.72 -19.92
CA THR A 111 -36.91 -27.05 -20.43
C THR A 111 -37.11 -27.98 -19.25
N GLU A 112 -38.27 -28.63 -19.22
CA GLU A 112 -38.57 -29.64 -18.21
C GLU A 112 -38.02 -30.97 -18.72
N ILE A 113 -37.35 -31.72 -17.85
CA ILE A 113 -36.74 -32.99 -18.21
C ILE A 113 -37.26 -34.12 -17.33
N SER A 114 -37.40 -35.30 -17.93
CA SER A 114 -37.53 -36.57 -17.20
C SER A 114 -36.25 -37.38 -17.38
N MET A 115 -35.72 -37.89 -16.28
CA MET A 115 -34.53 -38.73 -16.23
C MET A 115 -34.89 -40.07 -15.60
N GLU A 116 -34.75 -41.16 -16.35
CA GLU A 116 -35.03 -42.53 -15.90
C GLU A 116 -33.74 -43.36 -15.94
N ILE A 117 -33.53 -44.23 -14.95
CA ILE A 117 -32.36 -45.12 -14.93
C ILE A 117 -32.64 -46.30 -15.85
N VAL A 118 -31.82 -46.46 -16.90
CA VAL A 118 -31.92 -47.56 -17.87
C VAL A 118 -30.98 -48.70 -17.51
N ASN A 119 -29.79 -48.37 -17.02
CA ASN A 119 -28.77 -49.36 -16.67
C ASN A 119 -27.99 -48.91 -15.43
N GLN A 120 -27.61 -49.87 -14.58
CA GLN A 120 -26.76 -49.67 -13.41
C GLN A 120 -25.79 -50.85 -13.31
N THR A 121 -24.51 -50.57 -13.53
CA THR A 121 -23.42 -51.54 -13.53
C THR A 121 -22.33 -51.10 -12.56
N GLU A 122 -21.61 -52.09 -12.02
CA GLU A 122 -20.36 -51.85 -11.30
C GLU A 122 -19.20 -52.35 -12.15
N GLU A 123 -18.27 -51.46 -12.47
CA GLU A 123 -17.10 -51.78 -13.27
C GLU A 123 -15.83 -51.67 -12.43
N GLU A 124 -14.89 -52.60 -12.65
CA GLU A 124 -13.59 -52.58 -11.97
C GLU A 124 -12.57 -51.84 -12.84
N GLU A 125 -12.10 -50.68 -12.36
CA GLU A 125 -11.05 -49.88 -13.00
C GLU A 125 -9.79 -49.78 -12.12
N ARG A 126 -8.74 -49.13 -12.63
CA ARG A 126 -7.43 -48.99 -11.95
C ARG A 126 -7.54 -48.36 -10.55
N THR A 127 -8.52 -47.49 -10.32
CA THR A 127 -8.74 -46.79 -9.04
C THR A 127 -9.72 -47.51 -8.10
N GLY A 128 -10.29 -48.65 -8.52
CA GLY A 128 -11.29 -49.41 -7.76
C GLY A 128 -12.60 -49.62 -8.52
N LYS A 129 -13.64 -50.07 -7.80
CA LYS A 129 -14.98 -50.29 -8.37
C LYS A 129 -15.70 -48.95 -8.58
N LYS A 130 -16.03 -48.63 -9.83
CA LYS A 130 -16.84 -47.46 -10.20
C LYS A 130 -18.28 -47.87 -10.45
N GLU A 131 -19.20 -47.08 -9.91
CA GLU A 131 -20.62 -47.15 -10.26
C GLU A 131 -20.82 -46.44 -11.60
N HIS A 132 -21.34 -47.17 -12.59
CA HIS A 132 -21.73 -46.64 -13.90
C HIS A 132 -23.25 -46.72 -14.04
N ILE A 133 -23.88 -45.57 -14.24
CA ILE A 133 -25.34 -45.48 -14.39
C ILE A 133 -25.66 -44.76 -15.69
N VAL A 134 -26.59 -45.32 -16.44
CA VAL A 134 -27.09 -44.73 -17.68
C VAL A 134 -28.49 -44.21 -17.44
N PHE A 135 -28.67 -42.90 -17.61
CA PHE A 135 -29.96 -42.23 -17.55
C PHE A 135 -30.48 -41.97 -18.96
N LEU A 136 -31.75 -42.28 -19.21
CA LEU A 136 -32.48 -41.78 -20.38
C LEU A 136 -33.06 -40.40 -20.04
N VAL A 137 -32.58 -39.38 -20.73
CA VAL A 137 -33.00 -37.99 -20.58
C VAL A 137 -33.96 -37.63 -21.71
N THR A 138 -35.20 -37.31 -21.35
CA THR A 138 -36.24 -36.86 -22.27
C THR A 138 -36.61 -35.41 -21.99
N GLN A 139 -36.57 -34.57 -23.02
CA GLN A 139 -36.84 -33.14 -22.90
C GLN A 139 -38.29 -32.81 -23.29
N LYS A 140 -38.98 -32.06 -22.42
CA LYS A 140 -40.29 -31.48 -22.69
C LYS A 140 -40.18 -29.95 -22.61
N PRO A 141 -40.45 -29.22 -23.71
CA PRO A 141 -40.38 -27.78 -23.68
C PRO A 141 -41.50 -27.19 -22.82
N VAL A 142 -41.16 -26.31 -21.87
CA VAL A 142 -42.15 -25.60 -21.06
C VAL A 142 -42.79 -24.49 -21.90
N PHE A 143 -44.02 -24.71 -22.37
CA PHE A 143 -44.81 -23.67 -23.01
C PHE A 143 -45.31 -22.68 -21.93
N SER A 144 -44.85 -21.43 -22.01
CA SER A 144 -45.18 -20.39 -21.02
C SER A 144 -46.69 -20.09 -21.01
N TYR A 145 -47.42 -20.59 -20.01
CA TYR A 145 -48.79 -20.17 -19.73
C TYR A 145 -48.80 -18.80 -19.04
N LYS A 146 -49.56 -17.87 -19.61
CA LYS A 146 -49.76 -16.50 -19.09
C LYS A 146 -50.10 -16.51 -17.59
N LYS A 147 -49.33 -15.75 -16.81
CA LYS A 147 -49.58 -15.36 -15.40
C LYS A 147 -51.07 -15.12 -15.11
N ARG A 148 -51.64 -15.91 -14.21
CA ARG A 148 -52.82 -15.53 -13.41
C ARG A 148 -52.41 -15.47 -11.94
N ASN A 149 -52.39 -14.25 -11.41
CA ASN A 149 -52.32 -13.96 -9.98
C ASN A 149 -53.50 -14.62 -9.24
N LYS A 150 -53.25 -15.20 -8.06
CA LYS A 150 -54.12 -15.13 -6.88
C LYS A 150 -53.43 -15.61 -5.57
N PHE A 151 -53.13 -14.62 -4.72
CA PHE A 151 -53.24 -14.53 -3.25
C PHE A 151 -52.88 -15.69 -2.30
N SER A 152 -51.94 -15.42 -1.38
CA SER A 152 -52.13 -15.20 0.08
C SER A 152 -50.73 -15.01 0.72
N SER A 153 -50.43 -14.38 1.86
CA SER A 153 -51.03 -13.35 2.73
C SER A 153 -49.96 -13.06 3.81
N SER A 154 -49.67 -11.80 4.12
CA SER A 154 -48.96 -11.41 5.35
C SER A 154 -49.48 -10.05 5.84
N PRO A 155 -49.47 -9.79 7.17
CA PRO A 155 -50.56 -9.07 7.83
C PRO A 155 -50.41 -7.55 7.93
N GLN A 156 -51.56 -6.95 8.25
CA GLN A 156 -51.92 -5.55 8.39
C GLN A 156 -51.03 -4.73 9.33
N TYR A 157 -50.75 -3.49 8.92
CA TYR A 157 -50.71 -2.32 9.81
C TYR A 157 -51.46 -1.14 9.16
N ILE A 158 -51.92 -0.26 10.03
CA ILE A 158 -53.11 0.60 9.98
C ILE A 158 -52.83 1.97 9.33
N ALA A 159 -53.92 2.59 8.84
CA ALA A 159 -54.15 4.01 8.54
C ALA A 159 -53.55 4.54 7.21
N ASP A 160 -54.20 5.42 6.43
CA ASP A 160 -55.44 6.18 6.59
C ASP A 160 -55.99 6.53 5.19
N SER A 161 -57.27 6.87 5.21
CA SER A 161 -58.20 7.31 4.19
C SER A 161 -57.76 8.45 3.23
N GLY A 162 -58.31 8.41 2.01
CA GLY A 162 -58.26 9.53 1.05
C GLY A 162 -58.98 9.23 -0.28
N ARG A 163 -60.19 9.79 -0.43
CA ARG A 163 -61.20 9.68 -1.51
C ARG A 163 -60.65 9.83 -2.95
N ARG A 164 -61.09 9.10 -4.00
CA ARG A 164 -62.41 8.81 -4.64
C ARG A 164 -62.67 9.72 -5.86
N ILE A 165 -63.29 9.13 -6.91
CA ILE A 165 -64.12 9.70 -8.02
C ILE A 165 -63.46 9.51 -9.43
N GLU A 166 -63.83 8.47 -10.20
CA GLU A 166 -64.92 8.34 -11.24
C GLU A 166 -64.50 8.95 -12.61
N LYS A 167 -64.88 8.53 -13.83
CA LYS A 167 -65.90 7.63 -14.43
C LYS A 167 -65.60 7.49 -15.96
N GLN A 168 -65.69 6.29 -16.56
CA GLN A 168 -66.68 5.85 -17.60
C GLN A 168 -66.53 6.39 -19.04
N LEU A 169 -66.27 5.50 -20.03
CA LEU A 169 -67.21 4.90 -21.06
C LEU A 169 -67.45 5.85 -22.26
N ASN A 170 -67.63 5.47 -23.54
CA ASN A 170 -67.62 4.25 -24.36
C ASN A 170 -67.58 4.74 -25.84
N LYS A 171 -66.91 4.05 -26.78
CA LYS A 171 -67.48 3.29 -27.92
C LYS A 171 -68.66 3.90 -28.71
N GLU A 172 -68.45 4.09 -30.02
CA GLU A 172 -69.30 3.68 -31.16
C GLU A 172 -68.45 3.82 -32.44
N ASP A 173 -68.12 2.72 -33.12
CA ASP A 173 -68.81 2.18 -34.32
C ASP A 173 -68.48 3.02 -35.55
N THR A 174 -67.79 2.56 -36.59
CA THR A 174 -68.11 1.50 -37.58
C THR A 174 -67.57 2.09 -38.89
N GLU A 175 -66.63 1.42 -39.54
CA GLU A 175 -66.88 0.77 -40.83
C GLU A 175 -67.57 1.66 -41.86
N LYS A 176 -66.78 2.18 -42.82
CA LYS A 176 -67.06 2.03 -44.25
C LYS A 176 -65.85 2.38 -45.11
N ASN A 177 -65.63 1.52 -46.10
CA ASN A 177 -64.84 1.69 -47.32
C ASN A 177 -63.33 1.46 -47.16
N MET A 178 -62.81 0.23 -47.31
CA MET A 178 -62.74 -0.54 -48.55
C MET A 178 -62.44 0.34 -49.77
N ASN A 179 -61.17 0.47 -50.16
CA ASN A 179 -60.59 -0.33 -51.26
C ASN A 179 -59.27 0.27 -51.77
N LYS A 180 -58.31 -0.65 -51.97
CA LYS A 180 -57.34 -0.72 -53.06
C LYS A 180 -57.04 0.59 -53.81
N ILE A 181 -55.78 1.02 -53.78
CA ILE A 181 -54.94 1.06 -54.99
C ILE A 181 -53.50 0.76 -54.57
N ARG A 182 -52.94 -0.19 -55.32
CA ARG A 182 -51.61 -0.77 -55.21
C ARG A 182 -50.76 -0.11 -56.30
N ASP A 183 -49.49 0.08 -55.97
CA ASP A 183 -48.34 0.21 -56.87
C ASP A 183 -48.06 1.53 -57.60
N ARG A 184 -46.76 1.90 -57.49
CA ARG A 184 -45.96 2.85 -58.26
C ARG A 184 -46.29 4.33 -57.97
N THR A 185 -45.36 5.14 -57.47
CA THR A 185 -44.13 5.48 -58.17
C THR A 185 -43.11 6.10 -57.21
N SER A 186 -41.87 5.75 -57.47
CA SER A 186 -40.60 6.09 -56.83
C SER A 186 -40.12 7.53 -57.08
N LEU A 187 -39.13 7.94 -56.26
CA LEU A 187 -38.01 8.87 -56.51
C LEU A 187 -38.07 10.32 -55.98
N VAL A 188 -37.19 10.55 -54.98
CA VAL A 188 -36.17 11.62 -54.87
C VAL A 188 -36.43 12.86 -53.98
N SER A 189 -35.55 12.93 -52.96
CA SER A 189 -34.93 14.07 -52.21
C SER A 189 -35.84 15.04 -51.45
N VAL A 190 -35.48 15.62 -50.29
CA VAL A 190 -34.22 16.15 -49.75
C VAL A 190 -34.26 16.06 -48.19
N CYS A 191 -33.16 15.64 -47.56
CA CYS A 191 -32.85 15.72 -46.12
C CYS A 191 -32.43 17.16 -45.72
N PRO A 192 -32.48 17.63 -44.44
CA PRO A 192 -31.85 16.91 -43.32
C PRO A 192 -32.38 17.16 -41.88
N ALA A 193 -32.33 16.12 -41.03
CA ALA A 193 -31.92 16.24 -39.62
C ALA A 193 -31.59 14.85 -39.03
N LYS A 194 -30.54 14.82 -38.20
CA LYS A 194 -29.74 13.69 -37.71
C LYS A 194 -30.54 12.54 -37.10
N LYS A 195 -30.23 11.30 -37.52
CA LYS A 195 -30.60 10.05 -36.82
C LYS A 195 -29.36 9.28 -36.39
N ASN A 196 -29.45 8.73 -35.19
CA ASN A 196 -28.37 8.05 -34.48
C ASN A 196 -27.93 6.75 -35.18
N HIS A 197 -26.61 6.60 -35.30
CA HIS A 197 -25.84 5.47 -35.85
C HIS A 197 -26.32 4.07 -35.39
N TRP A 198 -27.01 3.99 -34.24
CA TRP A 198 -27.53 2.74 -33.67
C TRP A 198 -28.79 2.18 -34.32
N GLU A 199 -29.55 2.98 -35.08
CA GLU A 199 -30.74 2.48 -35.80
C GLU A 199 -30.37 1.81 -37.13
N THR A 200 -29.29 2.27 -37.78
CA THR A 200 -28.80 1.69 -39.04
C THR A 200 -28.21 0.29 -38.82
N ILE A 201 -27.55 0.05 -37.69
CA ILE A 201 -26.95 -1.26 -37.37
C ILE A 201 -28.04 -2.32 -37.09
N ARG A 202 -29.19 -1.91 -36.54
CA ARG A 202 -30.31 -2.83 -36.29
C ARG A 202 -30.99 -3.32 -37.58
N GLY A 203 -30.96 -2.52 -38.65
CA GLY A 203 -31.51 -2.89 -39.95
C GLY A 203 -30.65 -3.90 -40.72
N ILE A 204 -29.33 -3.85 -40.58
CA ILE A 204 -28.40 -4.69 -41.35
C ILE A 204 -28.38 -6.15 -40.83
N VAL A 205 -28.69 -6.38 -39.55
CA VAL A 205 -28.74 -7.72 -38.94
C VAL A 205 -29.99 -8.52 -39.35
N THR A 206 -30.93 -7.93 -40.10
CA THR A 206 -32.15 -8.62 -40.57
C THR A 206 -32.08 -9.17 -41.99
N LEU A 207 -30.90 -9.15 -42.62
CA LEU A 207 -30.66 -9.75 -43.94
C LEU A 207 -30.00 -11.12 -43.83
N GLY A 208 -30.81 -12.10 -43.44
CA GLY A 208 -30.48 -13.52 -43.49
C GLY A 208 -31.67 -14.33 -42.99
N ARG A 209 -32.50 -14.83 -43.91
CA ARG A 209 -33.65 -15.67 -43.57
C ARG A 209 -33.19 -16.91 -42.79
N GLY A 210 -33.57 -16.97 -41.52
CA GLY A 210 -33.54 -18.16 -40.69
C GLY A 210 -34.30 -17.88 -39.42
N LYS A 211 -35.34 -18.67 -39.12
CA LYS A 211 -35.95 -18.71 -37.79
C LYS A 211 -34.81 -18.82 -36.75
N LEU A 212 -34.93 -18.17 -35.58
CA LEU A 212 -34.18 -18.60 -34.40
C LEU A 212 -34.63 -20.03 -34.10
N LEU A 213 -33.97 -21.00 -34.73
CA LEU A 213 -34.31 -22.41 -34.70
C LEU A 213 -33.67 -23.04 -33.48
N ARG A 214 -34.43 -23.92 -32.84
CA ARG A 214 -33.98 -24.85 -31.79
C ARG A 214 -33.00 -25.90 -32.31
N GLY A 215 -31.91 -25.48 -32.95
CA GLY A 215 -30.88 -26.39 -33.45
C GLY A 215 -29.90 -25.64 -34.34
N PHE A 216 -28.61 -25.74 -34.02
CA PHE A 216 -27.52 -25.37 -34.91
C PHE A 216 -27.09 -26.64 -35.64
N ASP A 217 -27.29 -26.68 -36.95
CA ASP A 217 -26.79 -27.75 -37.80
C ASP A 217 -25.51 -27.25 -38.51
N PRO A 218 -24.33 -27.77 -38.17
CA PRO A 218 -23.09 -27.35 -38.81
C PRO A 218 -23.06 -27.73 -40.29
N ALA A 219 -22.57 -26.81 -41.13
CA ALA A 219 -22.31 -27.08 -42.54
C ALA A 219 -20.86 -27.51 -42.73
N TYR A 220 -20.64 -28.71 -43.27
CA TYR A 220 -19.30 -29.23 -43.55
C TYR A 220 -18.94 -29.11 -45.03
N PRO A 221 -17.71 -28.72 -45.38
CA PRO A 221 -17.26 -28.69 -46.77
C PRO A 221 -17.12 -30.12 -47.32
N THR A 222 -17.38 -30.30 -48.61
CA THR A 222 -17.28 -31.61 -49.29
C THR A 222 -15.85 -32.09 -49.48
N THR A 223 -14.87 -31.17 -49.43
CA THR A 223 -13.44 -31.46 -49.55
C THR A 223 -12.66 -30.71 -48.49
N LEU A 224 -11.67 -31.35 -47.89
CA LEU A 224 -10.78 -30.73 -46.92
C LEU A 224 -9.68 -29.95 -47.67
N TRP A 225 -9.52 -28.66 -47.36
CA TRP A 225 -8.61 -27.74 -48.08
C TRP A 225 -7.20 -27.68 -47.50
N ILE A 226 -6.96 -28.37 -46.38
CA ILE A 226 -5.68 -28.38 -45.67
C ILE A 226 -4.94 -29.66 -46.03
N ASP A 227 -3.76 -29.56 -46.63
CA ASP A 227 -2.93 -30.74 -46.87
C ASP A 227 -2.34 -31.29 -45.55
N THR A 228 -1.97 -32.57 -45.55
CA THR A 228 -1.48 -33.27 -44.35
C THR A 228 -0.24 -32.61 -43.75
N LYS A 229 0.66 -32.08 -44.58
CA LYS A 229 1.87 -31.40 -44.11
C LYS A 229 1.53 -30.08 -43.45
N THR A 230 0.63 -29.29 -44.02
CA THR A 230 0.14 -28.05 -43.40
C THR A 230 -0.58 -28.33 -42.09
N PHE A 231 -1.39 -29.39 -42.01
CA PHE A 231 -2.04 -29.80 -40.77
C PHE A 231 -1.02 -30.14 -39.67
N CYS A 232 -0.01 -30.96 -39.97
CA CYS A 232 0.98 -31.38 -38.98
C CYS A 232 1.92 -30.25 -38.52
N ASN A 233 2.13 -29.23 -39.35
CA ASN A 233 2.86 -28.02 -38.97
C ASN A 233 1.97 -27.03 -38.20
N GLY A 234 0.69 -26.93 -38.56
CA GLY A 234 -0.29 -26.08 -37.89
C GLY A 234 -0.58 -26.56 -36.47
N LEU A 235 -0.72 -27.86 -36.26
CA LEU A 235 -0.92 -28.47 -34.95
C LEU A 235 0.35 -29.26 -34.56
N PRO A 236 1.38 -28.61 -34.02
CA PRO A 236 2.69 -29.25 -33.78
C PRO A 236 2.66 -30.35 -32.71
N PHE A 237 1.66 -30.33 -31.83
CA PHE A 237 1.46 -31.28 -30.74
C PHE A 237 0.11 -32.00 -30.90
N HIS A 238 0.07 -32.99 -31.78
CA HIS A 238 -1.07 -33.90 -31.89
C HIS A 238 -0.60 -35.32 -32.15
N ILE A 239 -1.45 -36.31 -31.83
CA ILE A 239 -1.21 -37.73 -32.09
C ILE A 239 -2.52 -38.35 -32.58
N VAL A 240 -2.48 -39.09 -33.68
CA VAL A 240 -3.59 -39.95 -34.13
C VAL A 240 -3.16 -41.41 -33.99
N PHE A 241 -3.99 -42.23 -33.35
CA PHE A 241 -3.71 -43.65 -33.14
C PHE A 241 -4.98 -44.51 -33.30
N ASP A 242 -4.81 -45.78 -33.66
CA ASP A 242 -5.90 -46.75 -33.87
C ASP A 242 -6.33 -47.47 -32.58
N GLU A 243 -7.23 -48.43 -32.73
CA GLU A 243 -7.78 -49.25 -31.63
C GLU A 243 -6.69 -49.99 -30.84
N GLU A 244 -5.64 -50.44 -31.53
CA GLU A 244 -4.46 -51.08 -30.95
C GLU A 244 -3.39 -50.08 -30.53
N LEU A 245 -3.73 -48.81 -30.29
CA LEU A 245 -2.79 -47.77 -29.84
C LEU A 245 -1.59 -47.54 -30.77
N ARG A 246 -1.68 -47.91 -32.05
CA ARG A 246 -0.62 -47.69 -33.02
C ARG A 246 -0.75 -46.31 -33.62
N VAL A 247 0.32 -45.54 -33.53
CA VAL A 247 0.36 -44.17 -34.04
C VAL A 247 0.31 -44.17 -35.58
N LYS A 248 -0.68 -43.47 -36.14
CA LYS A 248 -0.87 -43.25 -37.58
C LYS A 248 -0.33 -41.89 -38.04
N GLN A 249 -0.41 -40.88 -37.19
CA GLN A 249 -0.03 -39.51 -37.50
C GLN A 249 0.45 -38.82 -36.22
N ALA A 250 1.45 -37.94 -36.33
CA ALA A 250 1.92 -37.12 -35.22
C ALA A 250 2.30 -35.71 -35.70
N GLY A 251 2.23 -34.73 -34.82
CA GLY A 251 2.67 -33.35 -35.08
C GLY A 251 4.18 -33.22 -35.23
N VAL A 252 4.63 -32.14 -35.85
CA VAL A 252 6.06 -31.97 -36.17
C VAL A 252 6.91 -31.71 -34.92
N SER A 253 6.47 -30.87 -33.98
CA SER A 253 7.27 -30.55 -32.78
C SER A 253 7.35 -31.74 -31.82
N ILE A 254 6.25 -32.49 -31.64
CA ILE A 254 6.26 -33.67 -30.76
C ILE A 254 7.22 -34.75 -31.29
N GLN A 255 7.34 -34.93 -32.60
CA GLN A 255 8.30 -35.84 -33.23
C GLN A 255 9.77 -35.44 -33.04
N LYS A 256 10.06 -34.14 -32.87
CA LYS A 256 11.41 -33.67 -32.54
C LYS A 256 11.81 -34.09 -31.12
N ILE A 257 10.85 -34.07 -30.20
CA ILE A 257 11.08 -34.32 -28.78
C ILE A 257 11.06 -35.81 -28.46
N VAL A 258 10.13 -36.56 -29.07
CA VAL A 258 9.96 -38.00 -28.88
C VAL A 258 10.29 -38.71 -30.21
N PRO A 259 11.55 -39.15 -30.41
CA PRO A 259 12.01 -39.69 -31.69
C PRO A 259 11.22 -40.93 -32.14
N GLY A 260 10.68 -41.70 -31.20
CA GLY A 260 9.84 -42.87 -31.51
C GLY A 260 8.66 -42.55 -32.42
N LEU A 261 8.06 -41.36 -32.29
CA LEU A 261 6.92 -40.93 -33.09
C LEU A 261 7.27 -40.63 -34.56
N GLN A 262 8.56 -40.60 -34.92
CA GLN A 262 8.98 -40.50 -36.33
C GLN A 262 8.75 -41.82 -37.07
N THR A 263 8.73 -42.95 -36.36
CA THR A 263 8.45 -44.27 -36.94
C THR A 263 6.95 -44.53 -36.89
N MET A 264 6.30 -44.63 -38.04
CA MET A 264 4.86 -44.89 -38.11
C MET A 264 4.52 -46.31 -37.62
N GLY A 265 3.40 -46.46 -36.91
CA GLY A 265 2.92 -47.75 -36.41
C GLY A 265 3.49 -48.20 -35.06
N ILE A 266 4.23 -47.34 -34.35
CA ILE A 266 4.67 -47.62 -32.98
C ILE A 266 3.50 -47.63 -32.00
N HIS A 267 3.61 -48.45 -30.95
CA HIS A 267 2.63 -48.51 -29.89
C HIS A 267 2.82 -47.30 -28.94
N LEU A 268 1.72 -46.57 -28.69
CA LEU A 268 1.76 -45.29 -27.98
C LEU A 268 2.08 -45.45 -26.48
N ASP A 269 1.60 -46.53 -25.87
CA ASP A 269 1.79 -46.86 -24.45
C ASP A 269 3.26 -47.11 -24.06
N HIS A 270 4.12 -47.48 -25.01
CA HIS A 270 5.54 -47.69 -24.79
C HIS A 270 6.24 -46.36 -24.48
N TYR A 271 5.80 -45.27 -25.13
CA TYR A 271 6.40 -43.96 -24.98
C TYR A 271 5.69 -43.08 -23.95
N PHE A 272 4.39 -43.29 -23.74
CA PHE A 272 3.59 -42.44 -22.85
C PHE A 272 2.90 -43.26 -21.76
N SER A 273 2.70 -42.62 -20.62
CA SER A 273 1.78 -43.07 -19.58
C SER A 273 0.72 -41.99 -19.33
N ILE A 274 -0.49 -42.43 -19.02
CA ILE A 274 -1.59 -41.53 -18.64
C ILE A 274 -1.41 -41.17 -17.17
N VAL A 275 -1.19 -39.87 -16.90
CA VAL A 275 -1.11 -39.31 -15.54
C VAL A 275 -2.50 -38.92 -15.05
N HIS A 276 -3.32 -38.35 -15.93
CA HIS A 276 -4.68 -37.94 -15.62
C HIS A 276 -5.58 -38.12 -16.85
N PRO A 277 -6.83 -38.58 -16.71
CA PRO A 277 -7.36 -39.29 -15.53
C PRO A 277 -6.62 -40.62 -15.30
N GLU A 278 -6.68 -41.17 -14.08
CA GLU A 278 -6.00 -42.42 -13.73
C GLU A 278 -6.70 -43.65 -14.32
N VAL A 279 -6.55 -43.86 -15.62
CA VAL A 279 -7.18 -44.94 -16.36
C VAL A 279 -6.13 -45.87 -16.98
N THR A 280 -6.57 -47.08 -17.36
CA THR A 280 -5.74 -47.96 -18.18
C THR A 280 -5.62 -47.38 -19.58
N PHE A 281 -4.45 -47.58 -20.21
CA PHE A 281 -4.21 -47.09 -21.55
C PHE A 281 -4.85 -48.05 -22.55
N THR A 282 -6.19 -48.03 -22.66
CA THR A 282 -6.96 -48.77 -23.66
C THR A 282 -7.99 -47.84 -24.29
N ILE A 283 -8.36 -48.06 -25.54
CA ILE A 283 -9.31 -47.18 -26.24
C ILE A 283 -10.67 -47.17 -25.56
N SER A 284 -11.16 -48.34 -25.11
CA SER A 284 -12.41 -48.44 -24.35
C SER A 284 -12.37 -47.59 -23.08
N SER A 285 -11.27 -47.65 -22.31
CA SER A 285 -11.11 -46.82 -21.10
C SER A 285 -10.99 -45.34 -21.42
N VAL A 286 -10.26 -44.96 -22.47
CA VAL A 286 -10.13 -43.55 -22.88
C VAL A 286 -11.48 -42.99 -23.33
N GLN A 287 -12.27 -43.75 -24.09
CA GLN A 287 -13.60 -43.35 -24.53
C GLN A 287 -14.55 -43.07 -23.35
N LYS A 288 -14.47 -43.82 -22.25
CA LYS A 288 -15.30 -43.57 -21.05
C LYS A 288 -15.09 -42.18 -20.47
N PHE A 289 -13.87 -41.67 -20.53
CA PHE A 289 -13.47 -40.37 -19.97
C PHE A 289 -13.16 -39.33 -21.06
N ILE A 290 -13.75 -39.45 -22.25
CA ILE A 290 -13.43 -38.62 -23.42
C ILE A 290 -13.58 -37.10 -23.16
N ASN A 291 -14.53 -36.72 -22.30
CA ASN A 291 -14.80 -35.33 -21.92
C ASN A 291 -13.78 -34.78 -20.89
N SER A 292 -13.04 -35.66 -20.24
CA SER A 292 -11.97 -35.27 -19.32
C SER A 292 -10.72 -34.83 -20.08
N GLN A 293 -9.92 -33.98 -19.45
CA GLN A 293 -8.64 -33.57 -20.03
C GLN A 293 -7.57 -34.61 -19.73
N PHE A 294 -6.89 -35.08 -20.78
CA PHE A 294 -5.86 -36.10 -20.64
C PHE A 294 -4.48 -35.46 -20.50
N VAL A 295 -3.71 -35.95 -19.52
CA VAL A 295 -2.31 -35.60 -19.33
C VAL A 295 -1.44 -36.82 -19.58
N PHE A 296 -0.67 -36.78 -20.67
CA PHE A 296 0.30 -37.80 -21.02
C PHE A 296 1.70 -37.40 -20.55
N ARG A 297 2.42 -38.33 -19.93
CA ARG A 297 3.82 -38.15 -19.53
C ARG A 297 4.71 -39.11 -20.31
N THR A 298 5.83 -38.62 -20.83
CA THR A 298 6.81 -39.47 -21.52
C THR A 298 7.49 -40.43 -20.53
N ARG A 299 7.71 -41.68 -20.94
CA ARG A 299 8.46 -42.67 -20.17
C ARG A 299 9.97 -42.44 -20.32
N ARG A 300 10.68 -42.35 -19.19
CA ARG A 300 12.12 -42.04 -19.16
C ARG A 300 12.96 -43.05 -19.96
N GLU A 301 12.57 -44.32 -19.94
CA GLU A 301 13.28 -45.43 -20.60
C GLU A 301 13.33 -45.31 -22.12
N MET A 302 12.32 -44.68 -22.72
CA MET A 302 12.19 -44.54 -24.18
C MET A 302 12.66 -43.17 -24.69
N MET A 303 13.18 -42.32 -23.81
CA MET A 303 13.70 -41.00 -24.16
C MET A 303 15.22 -41.03 -24.41
N PRO A 304 15.75 -40.14 -25.27
CA PRO A 304 17.20 -40.05 -25.50
C PRO A 304 18.01 -39.81 -24.23
N GLU A 305 19.30 -40.17 -24.24
CA GLU A 305 20.22 -40.03 -23.10
C GLU A 305 20.21 -38.61 -22.50
N SER A 306 20.04 -37.58 -23.33
CA SER A 306 19.93 -36.17 -22.91
C SER A 306 18.78 -35.88 -21.94
N TRP A 307 17.72 -36.69 -21.98
CA TRP A 307 16.54 -36.56 -21.11
C TRP A 307 16.66 -37.36 -19.80
N LYS A 308 17.69 -38.19 -19.61
CA LYS A 308 17.85 -39.01 -18.40
C LYS A 308 17.96 -38.18 -17.11
N GLN A 309 18.48 -36.96 -17.19
CA GLN A 309 18.60 -36.05 -16.03
C GLN A 309 17.54 -34.94 -16.00
N ARG A 310 16.65 -34.89 -17.01
CA ARG A 310 15.66 -33.80 -17.16
C ARG A 310 14.28 -34.16 -16.62
N PRO A 311 13.43 -33.16 -16.33
CA PRO A 311 12.01 -33.39 -16.13
C PRO A 311 11.38 -33.97 -17.40
N MET A 312 10.48 -34.94 -17.23
CA MET A 312 9.77 -35.56 -18.36
C MET A 312 8.79 -34.60 -18.99
N LEU A 313 8.57 -34.76 -20.30
CA LEU A 313 7.58 -33.99 -21.02
C LEU A 313 6.19 -34.45 -20.59
N GLU A 314 5.37 -33.48 -20.19
CA GLU A 314 3.95 -33.67 -19.95
C GLU A 314 3.18 -32.92 -21.04
N LEU A 315 2.22 -33.61 -21.64
CA LEU A 315 1.33 -33.08 -22.65
C LEU A 315 -0.07 -33.08 -22.04
N ARG A 316 -0.77 -31.95 -22.12
CA ARG A 316 -2.16 -31.81 -21.68
C ARG A 316 -3.02 -31.55 -22.89
N GLY A 317 -4.13 -32.28 -23.02
CA GLY A 317 -4.95 -32.21 -24.22
C GLY A 317 -6.31 -32.87 -24.07
N GLN A 318 -7.08 -32.86 -25.15
CA GLN A 318 -8.37 -33.53 -25.27
C GLN A 318 -8.30 -34.66 -26.28
N MET A 319 -9.15 -35.68 -26.06
CA MET A 319 -9.31 -36.83 -26.92
C MET A 319 -10.55 -36.64 -27.79
N ILE A 320 -10.43 -36.93 -29.08
CA ILE A 320 -11.53 -36.87 -30.04
C ILE A 320 -11.60 -38.21 -30.75
N TRP A 321 -12.73 -38.89 -30.61
CA TRP A 321 -12.99 -40.16 -31.29
C TRP A 321 -13.51 -39.92 -32.71
N MET A 322 -12.87 -40.52 -33.70
CA MET A 322 -13.26 -40.42 -35.11
C MET A 322 -13.86 -41.74 -35.57
N GLU A 323 -15.19 -41.86 -35.49
CA GLU A 323 -15.92 -43.10 -35.83
C GLU A 323 -15.65 -43.60 -37.26
N SER A 324 -15.57 -42.71 -38.25
CA SER A 324 -15.35 -43.11 -39.65
C SER A 324 -14.00 -43.79 -39.88
N LEU A 325 -13.00 -43.48 -39.04
CA LEU A 325 -11.63 -43.99 -39.15
C LEU A 325 -11.26 -44.98 -38.05
N GLN A 326 -12.13 -45.17 -37.05
CA GLN A 326 -11.84 -45.94 -35.82
C GLN A 326 -10.49 -45.53 -35.19
N CYS A 327 -10.24 -44.22 -35.16
CA CYS A 327 -9.00 -43.64 -34.66
C CYS A 327 -9.29 -42.60 -33.59
N MET A 328 -8.39 -42.48 -32.63
CA MET A 328 -8.39 -41.43 -31.62
C MET A 328 -7.43 -40.32 -32.02
N LEU A 329 -7.90 -39.08 -32.00
CA LEU A 329 -7.08 -37.88 -32.14
C LEU A 329 -6.86 -37.27 -30.76
N TYR A 330 -5.60 -37.20 -30.33
CA TYR A 330 -5.17 -36.45 -29.17
C TYR A 330 -4.62 -35.09 -29.61
N LEU A 331 -5.38 -34.03 -29.32
CA LEU A 331 -4.94 -32.63 -29.52
C LEU A 331 -4.40 -32.12 -28.19
N CYS A 332 -3.13 -31.77 -28.14
CA CYS A 332 -2.46 -31.46 -26.88
C CYS A 332 -1.49 -30.29 -26.99
N SER A 333 -1.09 -29.79 -25.83
CA SER A 333 -0.09 -28.75 -25.67
C SER A 333 0.85 -29.16 -24.54
N PRO A 334 2.14 -28.77 -24.60
CA PRO A 334 3.08 -29.07 -23.54
C PRO A 334 2.67 -28.37 -22.23
N LEU A 335 2.60 -29.11 -21.13
CA LEU A 335 2.25 -28.56 -19.83
C LEU A 335 3.46 -27.81 -19.26
N LEU A 336 3.51 -26.51 -19.52
CA LEU A 336 4.59 -25.59 -19.17
C LEU A 336 4.01 -24.28 -18.65
N ARG A 337 4.60 -23.73 -17.58
CA ARG A 337 4.11 -22.48 -16.96
C ARG A 337 5.10 -21.32 -17.02
N THR A 338 6.39 -21.61 -17.15
CA THR A 338 7.45 -20.62 -17.09
C THR A 338 8.46 -20.81 -18.22
N LEU A 339 9.22 -19.75 -18.53
CA LEU A 339 10.33 -19.83 -19.49
C LEU A 339 11.45 -20.74 -18.99
N HIS A 340 11.60 -20.85 -17.67
CA HIS A 340 12.59 -21.73 -17.06
C HIS A 340 12.26 -23.22 -17.30
N GLU A 341 11.00 -23.63 -17.09
CA GLU A 341 10.55 -25.00 -17.39
C GLU A 341 10.71 -25.35 -18.89
N LEU A 342 10.52 -24.36 -19.77
CA LEU A 342 10.73 -24.51 -21.20
C LEU A 342 12.21 -24.77 -21.53
N GLU A 343 13.12 -24.02 -20.91
CA GLU A 343 14.58 -24.18 -21.04
C GLU A 343 15.08 -25.52 -20.48
N GLU A 344 14.62 -25.93 -19.29
CA GLU A 344 14.96 -27.21 -18.66
C GLU A 344 14.62 -28.41 -19.56
N ARG A 345 13.53 -28.30 -20.33
CA ARG A 345 13.08 -29.32 -21.29
C ARG A 345 13.70 -29.15 -22.69
N GLN A 346 14.62 -28.20 -22.88
CA GLN A 346 15.22 -27.83 -24.17
C GLN A 346 14.19 -27.60 -25.27
N MET A 347 13.06 -27.00 -24.91
CA MET A 347 12.05 -26.59 -25.85
C MET A 347 12.23 -25.11 -26.19
N HIS A 348 11.77 -24.71 -27.36
CA HIS A 348 11.74 -23.30 -27.75
C HIS A 348 10.30 -22.82 -27.86
N ILE A 349 10.10 -21.52 -27.66
CA ILE A 349 8.79 -20.88 -27.89
C ILE A 349 8.32 -21.11 -29.34
N ALA A 350 9.27 -21.24 -30.27
CA ALA A 350 9.00 -21.53 -31.68
C ALA A 350 8.43 -22.93 -31.94
N ASP A 351 8.61 -23.89 -31.03
CA ASP A 351 8.04 -25.23 -31.15
C ASP A 351 6.55 -25.25 -30.79
N ILE A 352 6.06 -24.23 -30.08
CA ILE A 352 4.65 -24.03 -29.70
C ILE A 352 3.98 -23.12 -30.73
N ALA A 353 2.81 -23.53 -31.22
CA ALA A 353 2.08 -22.78 -32.23
C ALA A 353 1.64 -21.40 -31.71
N PRO A 354 1.59 -20.35 -32.57
CA PRO A 354 1.17 -19.01 -32.13
C PRO A 354 -0.27 -18.92 -31.63
N HIS A 355 -1.16 -19.82 -32.06
CA HIS A 355 -2.56 -19.87 -31.64
C HIS A 355 -2.77 -20.75 -30.38
N ASP A 356 -1.71 -21.38 -29.88
CA ASP A 356 -1.75 -22.16 -28.65
C ASP A 356 -1.64 -21.22 -27.44
N VAL A 357 -2.64 -21.28 -26.56
CA VAL A 357 -2.74 -20.45 -25.35
C VAL A 357 -1.57 -20.65 -24.39
N THR A 358 -0.91 -21.81 -24.43
CA THR A 358 0.27 -22.11 -23.61
C THR A 358 1.39 -21.10 -23.86
N ARG A 359 1.55 -20.63 -25.10
CA ARG A 359 2.56 -19.63 -25.47
C ARG A 359 2.32 -18.30 -24.75
N ASP A 360 1.09 -17.80 -24.81
CA ASP A 360 0.69 -16.54 -24.16
C ASP A 360 0.74 -16.67 -22.64
N LEU A 361 0.35 -17.83 -22.10
CA LEU A 361 0.41 -18.10 -20.66
C LEU A 361 1.84 -18.02 -20.11
N ILE A 362 2.81 -18.62 -20.80
CA ILE A 362 4.22 -18.58 -20.38
C ILE A 362 4.74 -17.14 -20.35
N LEU A 363 4.44 -16.36 -21.40
CA LEU A 363 4.87 -14.96 -21.51
C LEU A 363 4.18 -14.07 -20.46
N LEU A 364 2.87 -14.25 -20.25
CA LEU A 364 2.10 -13.52 -19.26
C LEU A 364 2.60 -13.81 -17.83
N ASN A 365 2.91 -15.08 -17.53
CA ASN A 365 3.49 -15.45 -16.25
C ASN A 365 4.85 -14.78 -16.03
N GLN A 366 5.69 -14.70 -17.07
CA GLN A 366 6.97 -14.00 -16.98
C GLN A 366 6.78 -12.50 -16.72
N GLN A 367 5.84 -11.86 -17.43
CA GLN A 367 5.51 -10.46 -17.20
C GLN A 367 5.02 -10.23 -15.77
N ARG A 368 4.13 -11.09 -15.27
CA ARG A 368 3.61 -11.02 -13.91
C ARG A 368 4.71 -11.14 -12.85
N LEU A 369 5.69 -12.02 -13.07
CA LEU A 369 6.85 -12.16 -12.17
C LEU A 369 7.73 -10.91 -12.17
N ALA A 370 7.95 -10.30 -13.34
CA ALA A 370 8.71 -9.06 -13.46
C ALA A 370 8.00 -7.87 -12.79
N GLU A 371 6.69 -7.73 -12.97
CA GLU A 371 5.88 -6.70 -12.30
C GLU A 371 5.90 -6.84 -10.78
N MET A 372 5.80 -8.08 -10.28
CA MET A 372 5.89 -8.37 -8.85
C MET A 372 7.25 -7.96 -8.26
N GLU A 373 8.35 -8.27 -8.94
CA GLU A 373 9.70 -7.88 -8.49
C GLU A 373 9.88 -6.36 -8.49
N LEU A 374 9.42 -5.67 -9.54
CA LEU A 374 9.46 -4.21 -9.61
C LEU A 374 8.64 -3.56 -8.47
N SER A 375 7.44 -4.10 -8.20
CA SER A 375 6.59 -3.64 -7.11
C SER A 375 7.28 -3.79 -5.75
N ASN A 376 7.94 -4.93 -5.51
CA ASN A 376 8.67 -5.17 -4.27
C ASN A 376 9.84 -4.19 -4.08
N GLN A 377 10.59 -3.90 -5.15
CA GLN A 377 11.68 -2.92 -5.11
C GLN A 377 11.17 -1.51 -4.83
N LEU A 378 10.05 -1.13 -5.44
CA LEU A 378 9.40 0.16 -5.21
C LEU A 378 8.96 0.30 -3.74
N GLU A 379 8.39 -0.75 -3.16
CA GLU A 379 7.96 -0.76 -1.76
C GLU A 379 9.14 -0.60 -0.80
N ARG A 380 10.25 -1.31 -1.03
CA ARG A 380 11.49 -1.16 -0.24
C ARG A 380 12.03 0.28 -0.30
N LYS A 381 12.12 0.86 -1.50
CA LYS A 381 12.61 2.23 -1.70
C LYS A 381 11.70 3.27 -1.04
N LYS A 382 10.38 3.06 -1.08
CA LYS A 382 9.40 3.92 -0.43
C LYS A 382 9.58 3.91 1.10
N GLU A 383 9.82 2.75 1.70
CA GLU A 383 10.04 2.67 3.14
C GLU A 383 11.38 3.30 3.56
N GLU A 384 12.46 3.07 2.79
CA GLU A 384 13.75 3.75 2.99
C GLU A 384 13.59 5.28 3.00
N LEU A 385 12.86 5.83 2.02
CA LEU A 385 12.58 7.27 1.94
C LEU A 385 11.74 7.77 3.12
N ARG A 386 10.79 6.96 3.60
CA ARG A 386 9.94 7.32 4.76
C ARG A 386 10.78 7.46 6.03
N ILE A 387 11.69 6.51 6.27
CA ILE A 387 12.61 6.54 7.41
C ILE A 387 13.54 7.75 7.31
N LEU A 388 14.16 7.96 6.13
CA LEU A 388 15.06 9.09 5.90
C LEU A 388 14.36 10.44 6.13
N SER A 389 13.13 10.59 5.63
CA SER A 389 12.34 11.81 5.85
C SER A 389 12.06 12.06 7.33
N LYS A 390 11.83 11.00 8.12
CA LYS A 390 11.59 11.13 9.56
C LYS A 390 12.86 11.59 10.28
N HIS A 391 14.01 10.99 9.98
CA HIS A 391 15.29 11.40 10.56
C HIS A 391 15.65 12.84 10.18
N LEU A 392 15.41 13.24 8.92
CA LEU A 392 15.63 14.59 8.47
C LEU A 392 14.79 15.61 9.25
N GLU A 393 13.53 15.30 9.53
CA GLU A 393 12.65 16.16 10.31
C GLU A 393 13.08 16.25 11.79
N GLU A 394 13.56 15.16 12.38
CA GLU A 394 14.12 15.14 13.73
C GLU A 394 15.40 16.00 13.83
N GLU A 395 16.33 15.84 12.88
CA GLU A 395 17.55 16.64 12.81
C GLU A 395 17.27 18.13 12.54
N LYS A 396 16.31 18.43 11.67
CA LYS A 396 15.84 19.79 11.42
C LYS A 396 15.29 20.43 12.70
N LYS A 397 14.46 19.73 13.46
CA LYS A 397 13.93 20.22 14.75
C LYS A 397 15.04 20.51 15.76
N LYS A 398 16.03 19.62 15.88
CA LYS A 398 17.20 19.86 16.76
C LYS A 398 17.97 21.11 16.32
N THR A 399 18.21 21.26 15.03
CA THR A 399 18.91 22.41 14.45
C THR A 399 18.15 23.72 14.70
N GLU A 400 16.82 23.72 14.52
CA GLU A 400 15.96 24.87 14.80
C GLU A 400 15.95 25.24 16.30
N ALA A 401 15.87 24.24 17.18
CA ALA A 401 15.91 24.46 18.62
C ALA A 401 17.24 25.10 19.07
N LEU A 402 18.37 24.64 18.52
CA LEU A 402 19.68 25.24 18.78
C LEU A 402 19.76 26.68 18.26
N LEU A 403 19.23 26.96 17.06
CA LEU A 403 19.23 28.31 16.49
C LEU A 403 18.43 29.30 17.35
N TYR A 404 17.23 28.90 17.82
CA TYR A 404 16.40 29.74 18.69
C TYR A 404 16.97 29.92 20.10
N ALA A 405 17.86 29.04 20.55
CA ALA A 405 18.56 29.20 21.82
C ALA A 405 19.67 30.26 21.74
N MET A 406 20.28 30.45 20.57
CA MET A 406 21.38 31.41 20.37
C MET A 406 20.88 32.79 19.93
N LEU A 407 19.82 32.84 19.11
CA LEU A 407 19.31 34.07 18.53
C LEU A 407 17.84 34.28 18.86
N PRO A 408 17.37 35.54 18.94
CA PRO A 408 15.96 35.80 19.11
C PRO A 408 15.14 35.21 17.95
N LYS A 409 13.97 34.64 18.25
CA LYS A 409 13.12 33.93 17.27
C LYS A 409 12.88 34.72 15.98
N HIS A 410 12.60 36.01 16.10
CA HIS A 410 12.37 36.88 14.95
C HIS A 410 13.59 36.95 14.00
N VAL A 411 14.78 37.10 14.57
CA VAL A 411 16.07 37.16 13.86
C VAL A 411 16.43 35.80 13.26
N ALA A 412 16.26 34.73 14.04
CA ALA A 412 16.49 33.35 13.61
C ALA A 412 15.62 32.96 12.40
N ASN A 413 14.34 33.37 12.39
CA ASN A 413 13.43 33.11 11.28
C ASN A 413 13.87 33.83 9.99
N GLN A 414 14.28 35.10 10.10
CA GLN A 414 14.77 35.85 8.94
C GLN A 414 16.05 35.21 8.35
N LEU A 415 16.98 34.78 9.21
CA LEU A 415 18.19 34.09 8.77
C LEU A 415 17.88 32.73 8.14
N LYS A 416 16.93 31.97 8.69
CA LYS A 416 16.45 30.70 8.12
C LYS A 416 15.82 30.89 6.74
N GLU A 417 15.16 32.03 6.49
CA GLU A 417 14.62 32.42 5.18
C GLU A 417 15.70 32.95 4.22
N GLY A 418 16.97 33.01 4.63
CA GLY A 418 18.07 33.55 3.83
C GLY A 418 18.05 35.08 3.69
N LYS A 419 17.24 35.78 4.50
CA LYS A 419 17.17 37.24 4.51
C LYS A 419 18.29 37.81 5.39
N ARG A 420 18.84 38.95 4.97
CA ARG A 420 19.78 39.72 5.81
C ARG A 420 18.99 40.45 6.89
N VAL A 421 19.49 40.37 8.13
CA VAL A 421 18.90 41.08 9.27
C VAL A 421 19.57 42.44 9.37
N GLU A 422 18.84 43.49 9.02
CA GLU A 422 19.33 44.87 9.12
C GLU A 422 19.38 45.34 10.58
N ALA A 423 20.27 46.28 10.87
CA ALA A 423 20.34 46.91 12.18
C ALA A 423 19.10 47.79 12.41
N GLY A 424 18.39 47.58 13.51
CA GLY A 424 17.21 48.35 13.90
C GLY A 424 17.53 49.34 15.01
N GLU A 425 16.99 50.56 14.88
CA GLU A 425 17.05 51.57 15.94
C GLU A 425 15.82 51.44 16.86
N PHE A 426 16.09 51.29 18.15
CA PHE A 426 15.08 51.18 19.21
C PHE A 426 15.12 52.45 20.04
N LYS A 427 14.03 53.22 20.02
CA LYS A 427 13.94 54.54 20.67
C LYS A 427 14.00 54.46 22.20
N GLU A 428 13.40 53.42 22.77
CA GLU A 428 13.36 53.19 24.22
C GLU A 428 13.62 51.72 24.51
N CYS A 429 14.73 51.46 25.21
CA CYS A 429 15.04 50.16 25.79
C CYS A 429 15.61 50.35 27.19
N THR A 430 15.49 49.32 28.04
CA THR A 430 16.12 49.32 29.36
C THR A 430 17.20 48.25 29.38
N ILE A 431 18.42 48.65 29.69
CA ILE A 431 19.59 47.78 29.78
C ILE A 431 19.96 47.59 31.24
N LEU A 432 20.21 46.34 31.61
CA LEU A 432 20.76 45.94 32.90
C LEU A 432 22.16 45.37 32.70
N PHE A 433 23.10 45.85 33.51
CA PHE A 433 24.40 45.23 33.71
C PHE A 433 24.49 44.72 35.14
N SER A 434 25.00 43.51 35.31
CA SER A 434 25.41 43.02 36.63
C SER A 434 26.82 42.47 36.61
N ASP A 435 27.55 42.66 37.71
CA ASP A 435 28.92 42.20 37.89
C ASP A 435 29.10 41.53 39.26
N VAL A 436 30.03 40.58 39.37
CA VAL A 436 30.30 39.88 40.62
C VAL A 436 31.30 40.68 41.46
N VAL A 437 30.90 41.01 42.69
CA VAL A 437 31.77 41.75 43.61
C VAL A 437 33.00 40.90 43.93
N THR A 438 34.20 41.50 43.81
CA THR A 438 35.50 40.86 44.06
C THR A 438 35.81 39.64 43.19
N PHE A 439 35.22 39.54 41.99
CA PHE A 439 35.45 38.42 41.07
C PHE A 439 36.93 38.16 40.76
N THR A 440 37.72 39.22 40.52
CA THR A 440 39.16 39.11 40.27
C THR A 440 39.91 38.44 41.43
N ASN A 441 39.51 38.72 42.68
CA ASN A 441 40.12 38.11 43.86
C ASN A 441 39.73 36.63 43.99
N ILE A 442 38.49 36.28 43.66
CA ILE A 442 38.02 34.89 43.61
C ILE A 442 38.82 34.13 42.55
N CYS A 443 39.03 34.73 41.39
CA CYS A 443 39.82 34.12 40.31
C CYS A 443 41.28 33.90 40.67
N ALA A 444 41.86 34.78 41.48
CA ALA A 444 43.25 34.65 41.94
C ALA A 444 43.43 33.57 43.02
N GLN A 445 42.35 33.14 43.70
CA GLN A 445 42.41 32.25 44.87
C GLN A 445 41.75 30.88 44.65
N CYS A 446 41.04 30.68 43.54
CA CYS A 446 40.34 29.43 43.22
C CYS A 446 40.92 28.74 41.99
N GLU A 447 40.75 27.42 41.95
CA GLU A 447 41.00 26.64 40.75
C GLU A 447 40.01 27.02 39.63
N PRO A 448 40.45 27.10 38.36
CA PRO A 448 39.59 27.49 37.24
C PRO A 448 38.28 26.71 37.14
N ILE A 449 38.30 25.41 37.47
CA ILE A 449 37.10 24.56 37.45
C ILE A 449 36.03 25.01 38.45
N GLN A 450 36.43 25.49 39.64
CA GLN A 450 35.50 25.94 40.66
C GLN A 450 34.83 27.25 40.25
N ILE A 451 35.56 28.13 39.56
CA ILE A 451 35.04 29.38 39.01
C ILE A 451 34.01 29.09 37.92
N VAL A 452 34.31 28.16 37.00
CA VAL A 452 33.38 27.76 35.94
C VAL A 452 32.10 27.16 36.52
N LEU A 453 32.19 26.27 37.51
CA LEU A 453 31.01 25.70 38.17
C LEU A 453 30.18 26.74 38.90
N MET A 454 30.81 27.71 39.56
CA MET A 454 30.16 28.82 40.23
C MET A 454 29.40 29.72 39.23
N LEU A 455 30.07 30.15 38.15
CA LEU A 455 29.47 30.98 37.10
C LEU A 455 28.33 30.23 36.40
N ASN A 456 28.51 28.95 36.07
CA ASN A 456 27.46 28.14 35.46
C ASN A 456 26.23 28.02 36.36
N SER A 457 26.42 27.78 37.67
CA SER A 457 25.31 27.71 38.64
C SER A 457 24.55 29.04 38.73
N MET A 458 25.27 30.16 38.73
CA MET A 458 24.70 31.51 38.74
C MET A 458 23.94 31.82 37.44
N TYR A 459 24.57 31.61 36.29
CA TYR A 459 23.97 31.88 34.98
C TYR A 459 22.77 30.97 34.69
N LEU A 460 22.78 29.69 35.10
CA LEU A 460 21.62 28.81 34.97
C LEU A 460 20.40 29.34 35.72
N ARG A 461 20.60 29.99 36.89
CA ARG A 461 19.51 30.61 37.65
C ARG A 461 19.03 31.89 36.97
N PHE A 462 19.95 32.71 36.47
CA PHE A 462 19.60 33.95 35.77
C PHE A 462 18.87 33.68 34.45
N ASP A 463 19.32 32.69 33.69
CA ASP A 463 18.72 32.27 32.41
C ASP A 463 17.30 31.71 32.59
N ARG A 464 16.95 31.19 33.78
CA ARG A 464 15.54 30.86 34.08
C ARG A 464 14.69 32.12 34.24
N LEU A 465 15.22 33.12 34.94
CA LEU A 465 14.52 34.39 35.18
C LEU A 465 14.34 35.21 33.90
N THR A 466 15.21 35.07 32.90
CA THR A 466 15.05 35.79 31.62
C THR A 466 13.77 35.33 30.89
N THR A 467 13.44 34.05 30.98
CA THR A 467 12.21 33.48 30.40
C THR A 467 10.97 33.94 31.19
N VAL A 468 11.06 34.02 32.52
CA VAL A 468 9.94 34.46 33.39
C VAL A 468 9.57 35.92 33.13
N HIS A 469 10.57 36.80 33.03
CA HIS A 469 10.35 38.24 32.86
C HIS A 469 10.32 38.71 31.41
N ASP A 470 10.44 37.78 30.44
CA ASP A 470 10.47 38.04 29.00
C ASP A 470 11.44 39.17 28.63
N VAL A 471 12.70 38.96 29.03
CA VAL A 471 13.86 39.84 28.77
C VAL A 471 14.94 39.09 28.00
N TYR A 472 15.67 39.80 27.12
CA TYR A 472 16.64 39.17 26.24
C TYR A 472 18.07 39.26 26.83
N LYS A 473 18.74 38.11 26.93
CA LYS A 473 20.15 38.00 27.34
C LYS A 473 21.06 38.37 26.19
N VAL A 474 22.02 39.25 26.46
CA VAL A 474 23.02 39.69 25.50
C VAL A 474 24.35 39.04 25.84
N GLU A 475 25.09 38.57 24.83
CA GLU A 475 26.42 37.99 25.06
C GLU A 475 27.40 39.07 25.53
N THR A 476 27.98 38.88 26.72
CA THR A 476 29.00 39.75 27.31
C THR A 476 30.29 38.99 27.62
N ILE A 477 31.35 39.75 27.84
CA ILE A 477 32.68 39.23 28.16
C ILE A 477 32.85 39.18 29.69
N GLY A 478 33.32 38.07 30.22
CA GLY A 478 33.70 37.92 31.63
C GLY A 478 32.55 37.49 32.56
N ASP A 479 32.54 38.04 33.77
CA ASP A 479 31.54 37.84 34.82
C ASP A 479 30.37 38.82 34.76
N ALA A 480 30.42 39.75 33.80
CA ALA A 480 29.33 40.65 33.52
C ALA A 480 28.16 39.89 32.87
N TYR A 481 26.95 40.09 33.39
CA TYR A 481 25.71 39.57 32.82
C TYR A 481 24.85 40.74 32.34
N MET A 482 24.56 40.77 31.04
CA MET A 482 23.81 41.85 30.39
C MET A 482 22.47 41.38 29.88
N VAL A 483 21.43 42.15 30.17
CA VAL A 483 20.06 41.89 29.76
C VAL A 483 19.44 43.17 29.22
N VAL A 484 18.61 43.04 28.20
CA VAL A 484 17.84 44.14 27.62
C VAL A 484 16.35 43.83 27.63
N GLY A 485 15.56 44.82 28.03
CA GLY A 485 14.10 44.85 27.86
C GLY A 485 13.72 45.79 26.73
N GLY A 486 12.73 45.40 25.91
CA GLY A 486 12.27 46.18 24.77
C GLY A 486 12.99 45.89 23.44
N VAL A 487 13.88 44.91 23.42
CA VAL A 487 14.63 44.45 22.24
C VAL A 487 14.64 42.92 22.23
N PRO A 488 14.43 42.25 21.09
CA PRO A 488 14.26 42.79 19.72
C PRO A 488 12.84 43.25 19.39
N VAL A 489 11.86 43.00 20.27
CA VAL A 489 10.48 43.46 20.10
C VAL A 489 10.22 44.60 21.10
N PRO A 490 9.86 45.81 20.63
CA PRO A 490 9.55 46.94 21.52
C PRO A 490 8.35 46.64 22.42
N VAL A 491 8.50 46.86 23.73
CA VAL A 491 7.41 46.71 24.71
C VAL A 491 7.37 47.93 25.63
N SER A 492 6.17 48.42 25.96
CA SER A 492 5.99 49.59 26.84
C SER A 492 6.38 49.30 28.31
N THR A 493 6.30 48.04 28.74
CA THR A 493 6.66 47.58 30.09
C THR A 493 8.13 47.18 30.23
N HIS A 494 8.99 47.55 29.26
CA HIS A 494 10.40 47.17 29.21
C HIS A 494 11.16 47.48 30.52
N ALA A 495 10.95 48.66 31.10
CA ALA A 495 11.59 49.05 32.36
C ALA A 495 11.11 48.22 33.58
N GLU A 496 9.83 47.84 33.63
CA GLU A 496 9.27 47.04 34.73
C GLU A 496 9.81 45.62 34.72
N ARG A 497 9.83 45.00 33.54
CA ARG A 497 10.36 43.64 33.34
C ARG A 497 11.82 43.55 33.77
N VAL A 498 12.63 44.54 33.38
CA VAL A 498 14.05 44.59 33.77
C VAL A 498 14.22 44.90 35.25
N ALA A 499 13.38 45.76 35.85
CA ALA A 499 13.42 46.04 37.28
C ALA A 499 13.03 44.82 38.14
N ASN A 500 12.01 44.06 37.73
CA ASN A 500 11.63 42.81 38.39
C ASN A 500 12.71 41.74 38.20
N PHE A 501 13.27 41.62 37.00
CA PHE A 501 14.42 40.76 36.74
C PHE A 501 15.61 41.11 37.65
N ALA A 502 15.91 42.41 37.82
CA ALA A 502 16.99 42.91 38.68
C ALA A 502 16.83 42.49 40.15
N LEU A 503 15.59 42.55 40.65
CA LEU A 503 15.26 42.07 42.00
C LEU A 503 15.45 40.55 42.10
N GLY A 504 14.97 39.81 41.09
CA GLY A 504 15.10 38.35 41.01
C GLY A 504 16.55 37.87 40.98
N ILE A 505 17.43 38.50 40.20
CA ILE A 505 18.85 38.08 40.13
C ILE A 505 19.60 38.33 41.45
N ILE A 506 19.24 39.36 42.22
CA ILE A 506 19.84 39.60 43.54
C ILE A 506 19.42 38.52 44.53
N ILE A 507 18.15 38.09 44.49
CA ILE A 507 17.65 37.00 45.32
C ILE A 507 18.33 35.69 44.91
N ALA A 508 18.37 35.37 43.62
CA ALA A 508 19.00 34.16 43.08
C ALA A 508 20.52 34.10 43.36
N ALA A 509 21.22 35.25 43.34
CA ALA A 509 22.65 35.31 43.63
C ALA A 509 22.96 34.94 45.08
N LYS A 510 22.06 35.24 46.03
CA LYS A 510 22.26 34.89 47.45
C LYS A 510 22.30 33.37 47.68
N GLU A 511 21.66 32.60 46.81
CA GLU A 511 21.66 31.14 46.88
C GLU A 511 22.95 30.51 46.35
N VAL A 512 23.82 31.26 45.66
CA VAL A 512 25.10 30.76 45.15
C VAL A 512 26.18 31.09 46.19
N LYS A 513 26.96 30.09 46.59
CA LYS A 513 28.06 30.27 47.55
C LYS A 513 29.35 30.60 46.84
N ASN A 514 30.11 31.53 47.42
CA ASN A 514 31.47 31.84 47.00
C ASN A 514 32.40 30.65 47.40
N PRO A 515 33.17 30.09 46.45
CA PRO A 515 34.06 28.94 46.71
C PRO A 515 35.20 29.24 47.68
N VAL A 516 35.63 30.50 47.82
CA VAL A 516 36.69 30.92 48.75
C VAL A 516 36.13 31.17 50.15
N SER A 517 35.06 31.98 50.25
CA SER A 517 34.60 32.52 51.53
C SER A 517 33.42 31.76 52.15
N GLY A 518 32.76 30.87 51.39
CA GLY A 518 31.56 30.14 51.80
C GLY A 518 30.31 31.01 51.97
N LYS A 519 30.43 32.33 51.82
CA LYS A 519 29.34 33.31 51.92
C LYS A 519 28.58 33.42 50.59
N PRO A 520 27.32 33.89 50.62
CA PRO A 520 26.57 34.22 49.41
C PRO A 520 27.33 35.18 48.48
N ILE A 521 27.24 34.95 47.17
CA ILE A 521 27.80 35.87 46.17
C ILE A 521 27.03 37.18 46.21
N GLN A 522 27.78 38.29 46.17
CA GLN A 522 27.22 39.62 46.04
C GLN A 522 27.42 40.12 44.62
N ILE A 523 26.36 40.68 44.04
CA ILE A 523 26.41 41.30 42.72
C ILE A 523 26.16 42.80 42.84
N ARG A 524 26.74 43.58 41.93
CA ARG A 524 26.32 44.94 41.64
C ARG A 524 25.39 44.92 40.44
N VAL A 525 24.35 45.73 40.46
CA VAL A 525 23.40 45.82 39.34
C VAL A 525 23.20 47.29 38.98
N GLY A 526 23.36 47.62 37.70
CA GLY A 526 23.12 48.94 37.14
C GLY A 526 22.06 48.90 36.05
N ILE A 527 21.11 49.84 36.08
CA ILE A 527 20.01 49.93 35.12
C ILE A 527 19.95 51.32 34.49
N HIS A 528 19.86 51.35 33.17
CA HIS A 528 19.67 52.59 32.42
C HIS A 528 18.69 52.40 31.24
N THR A 529 17.89 53.41 30.99
CA THR A 529 16.90 53.45 29.91
C THR A 529 17.29 54.50 28.88
N GLY A 530 17.28 54.15 27.60
CA GLY A 530 17.60 55.05 26.49
C GLY A 530 17.56 54.37 25.12
N PRO A 531 17.88 55.11 24.04
CA PRO A 531 17.86 54.58 22.67
C PRO A 531 19.08 53.69 22.38
N VAL A 532 18.88 52.67 21.55
CA VAL A 532 19.92 51.70 21.17
C VAL A 532 19.79 51.28 19.72
N LEU A 533 20.92 51.07 19.05
CA LEU A 533 20.99 50.41 17.75
C LEU A 533 21.30 48.92 17.97
N ALA A 534 20.45 48.01 17.51
CA ALA A 534 20.67 46.57 17.67
C ALA A 534 20.69 45.85 16.32
N GLY A 535 21.60 44.90 16.14
CA GLY A 535 21.77 44.20 14.87
C GLY A 535 22.61 42.94 14.99
N VAL A 536 22.58 42.12 13.94
CA VAL A 536 23.38 40.88 13.88
C VAL A 536 24.77 41.19 13.32
N VAL A 537 25.81 40.78 14.03
CA VAL A 537 27.21 40.94 13.63
C VAL A 537 27.85 39.58 13.44
N GLY A 538 28.60 39.42 12.34
CA GLY A 538 29.32 38.19 12.00
C GLY A 538 28.53 37.28 11.06
N GLU A 539 29.22 36.73 10.05
CA GLU A 539 28.63 35.84 9.05
C GLU A 539 28.68 34.37 9.50
N LYS A 540 29.84 33.89 9.99
CA LYS A 540 30.02 32.50 10.45
C LYS A 540 29.43 32.23 11.84
N MET A 541 29.47 33.22 12.72
CA MET A 541 28.94 33.16 14.08
C MET A 541 28.12 34.42 14.33
N PRO A 542 26.84 34.46 13.89
CA PRO A 542 26.00 35.63 14.04
C PRO A 542 25.69 35.88 15.51
N ARG A 543 25.98 37.10 15.98
CA ARG A 543 25.68 37.57 17.34
C ARG A 543 24.76 38.76 17.29
N TYR A 544 23.71 38.76 18.12
CA TYR A 544 22.85 39.91 18.25
C TYR A 544 23.46 40.91 19.22
N CYS A 545 24.01 42.01 18.69
CA CYS A 545 24.76 42.99 19.44
C CYS A 545 23.97 44.30 19.58
N LEU A 546 24.20 45.01 20.68
CA LEU A 546 23.65 46.34 20.94
C LEU A 546 24.75 47.39 20.94
N PHE A 547 24.49 48.51 20.31
CA PHE A 547 25.41 49.64 20.15
C PHE A 547 24.72 50.94 20.56
N GLY A 548 25.46 51.81 21.25
CA GLY A 548 24.96 53.12 21.64
C GLY A 548 25.52 53.58 22.97
N ASP A 549 25.36 54.86 23.25
CA ASP A 549 25.82 55.47 24.51
C ASP A 549 25.05 54.92 25.72
N THR A 550 23.81 54.46 25.52
CA THR A 550 22.99 53.80 26.55
C THR A 550 23.66 52.56 27.14
N VAL A 551 24.37 51.76 26.33
CA VAL A 551 25.14 50.59 26.81
C VAL A 551 26.25 51.03 27.77
N ASN A 552 26.99 52.08 27.40
CA ASN A 552 28.09 52.61 28.20
C ASN A 552 27.62 53.25 29.51
N ILE A 553 26.48 53.96 29.48
CA ILE A 553 25.89 54.56 30.69
C ILE A 553 25.41 53.45 31.64
N ALA A 554 24.75 52.41 31.12
CA ALA A 554 24.30 51.28 31.91
C ALA A 554 25.46 50.55 32.61
N SER A 555 26.56 50.29 31.89
CA SER A 555 27.79 49.73 32.45
C SER A 555 28.37 50.63 33.55
N ARG A 556 28.38 51.96 33.37
CA ARG A 556 28.83 52.89 34.43
C ARG A 556 27.93 52.90 35.66
N MET A 557 26.63 52.69 35.50
CA MET A 557 25.70 52.55 36.62
C MET A 557 26.01 51.27 37.42
N GLU A 558 26.41 50.19 36.76
CA GLU A 558 26.89 48.99 37.47
C GLU A 558 28.18 49.29 38.24
N SER A 559 29.19 49.88 37.58
CA SER A 559 30.52 49.99 38.18
C SER A 559 30.57 50.95 39.36
N HIS A 560 29.72 51.99 39.37
CA HIS A 560 29.53 52.87 40.54
C HIS A 560 28.52 52.29 41.53
N GLY A 561 27.94 51.12 41.29
CA GLY A 561 26.94 50.49 42.15
C GLY A 561 27.50 50.07 43.50
N VAL A 562 26.60 49.87 44.47
CA VAL A 562 26.95 49.34 45.80
C VAL A 562 26.62 47.84 45.81
N PRO A 563 27.45 46.98 46.45
CA PRO A 563 27.17 45.55 46.56
C PRO A 563 25.75 45.26 47.06
N SER A 564 25.06 44.33 46.39
CA SER A 564 23.69 43.90 46.71
C SER A 564 22.60 44.98 46.61
N LYS A 565 22.89 46.11 45.94
CA LYS A 565 21.91 47.16 45.63
C LYS A 565 21.78 47.35 44.12
N ILE A 566 20.57 47.70 43.68
CA ILE A 566 20.26 47.99 42.28
C ILE A 566 20.35 49.50 42.07
N HIS A 567 21.26 49.93 41.20
CA HIS A 567 21.54 51.32 40.93
C HIS A 567 20.83 51.77 39.64
N LEU A 568 20.06 52.84 39.73
CA LEU A 568 19.25 53.38 38.65
C LEU A 568 19.80 54.74 38.18
N SER A 569 19.89 54.89 36.86
CA SER A 569 20.02 56.20 36.22
C SER A 569 18.73 57.04 36.35
N PRO A 570 18.79 58.38 36.15
CA PRO A 570 17.59 59.23 36.19
C PRO A 570 16.52 58.80 35.18
N THR A 571 16.91 58.41 33.96
CA THR A 571 15.95 58.01 32.92
C THR A 571 15.19 56.75 33.31
N ALA A 572 15.89 55.74 33.84
CA ALA A 572 15.26 54.53 34.37
C ALA A 572 14.34 54.83 35.57
N TYR A 573 14.74 55.77 36.43
CA TYR A 573 13.90 56.21 37.55
C TYR A 573 12.60 56.85 37.06
N TYR A 574 12.65 57.77 36.09
CA TYR A 574 11.43 58.39 35.55
C TYR A 574 10.48 57.36 34.93
N CYS A 575 11.00 56.34 34.23
CA CYS A 575 10.19 55.26 33.68
C CYS A 575 9.54 54.35 34.73
N LEU A 576 10.04 54.36 35.98
CA LEU A 576 9.57 53.53 37.09
C LEU A 576 8.83 54.34 38.18
N LYS A 577 8.93 55.67 38.17
CA LYS A 577 8.42 56.56 39.23
C LYS A 577 6.91 56.46 39.40
N ASP A 578 6.18 56.33 38.30
CA ASP A 578 4.72 56.25 38.30
C ASP A 578 4.19 54.82 38.53
N LYS A 579 5.07 53.91 38.97
CA LYS A 579 4.80 52.49 39.12
C LYS A 579 5.04 52.02 40.55
N SER A 580 4.69 50.77 40.85
CA SER A 580 4.71 50.17 42.19
C SER A 580 6.12 49.85 42.75
N PHE A 581 7.13 50.68 42.48
CA PHE A 581 8.51 50.45 42.93
C PHE A 581 8.92 51.42 44.04
N GLU A 582 9.54 50.89 45.07
CA GLU A 582 10.14 51.69 46.14
C GLU A 582 11.60 52.02 45.81
N MET A 583 11.90 53.31 45.71
CA MET A 583 13.20 53.83 45.28
C MET A 583 13.71 54.88 46.26
N THR A 584 15.03 54.91 46.50
CA THR A 584 15.70 55.89 47.37
C THR A 584 16.74 56.69 46.60
N GLU A 585 16.90 57.95 46.93
CA GLU A 585 17.93 58.79 46.31
C GLU A 585 19.32 58.44 46.86
N ARG A 586 20.30 58.34 45.95
CA ARG A 586 21.70 58.13 46.30
C ARG A 586 22.47 59.45 46.44
N GLY A 587 22.09 60.45 45.64
CA GLY A 587 22.79 61.73 45.49
C GLY A 587 23.48 61.88 44.13
N GLU A 588 24.27 62.95 43.98
CA GLU A 588 25.04 63.22 42.77
C GLU A 588 26.30 62.36 42.68
N ILE A 589 26.52 61.73 41.53
CA ILE A 589 27.76 61.03 41.20
C ILE A 589 28.39 61.61 39.93
N GLU A 590 29.71 61.60 39.85
CA GLU A 590 30.43 62.03 38.65
C GLU A 590 30.55 60.85 37.66
N VAL A 591 29.87 60.96 36.51
CA VAL A 591 29.83 59.90 35.49
C VAL A 591 30.70 60.32 34.30
N LYS A 592 31.68 59.48 33.97
CA LYS A 592 32.83 59.84 33.11
C LYS A 592 32.55 60.56 31.79
N GLY A 593 31.44 60.42 31.07
CA GLY A 593 31.22 61.16 29.81
C GLY A 593 30.08 62.17 29.90
N LYS A 594 29.53 62.36 31.09
CA LYS A 594 28.22 62.98 31.33
C LYS A 594 28.23 64.04 32.43
N GLY A 595 29.29 64.15 33.22
CA GLY A 595 29.38 65.08 34.34
C GLY A 595 28.61 64.57 35.56
N LYS A 596 28.14 65.48 36.41
CA LYS A 596 27.37 65.16 37.61
C LYS A 596 25.97 64.65 37.25
N MET A 597 25.57 63.52 37.83
CA MET A 597 24.29 62.87 37.58
C MET A 597 23.64 62.45 38.90
N HIS A 598 22.37 62.82 39.11
CA HIS A 598 21.57 62.31 40.21
C HIS A 598 21.17 60.86 39.97
N THR A 599 21.33 60.01 40.97
CA THR A 599 21.06 58.58 40.82
C THR A 599 20.25 58.03 41.98
N TYR A 600 19.64 56.87 41.77
CA TYR A 600 18.68 56.27 42.69
C TYR A 600 19.01 54.80 42.95
N PHE A 601 18.57 54.26 44.08
CA PHE A 601 18.57 52.84 44.37
C PHE A 601 17.17 52.28 44.33
N LEU A 602 16.98 51.17 43.62
CA LEU A 602 15.76 50.37 43.67
C LEU A 602 15.82 49.43 44.87
N ILE A 603 14.80 49.47 45.73
CA ILE A 603 14.72 48.64 46.95
C ILE A 603 13.88 47.40 46.72
N ARG A 604 12.61 47.58 46.33
CA ARG A 604 11.66 46.47 46.14
C ARG A 604 10.46 46.89 45.28
N ASN A 605 9.73 45.89 44.81
CA ASN A 605 8.40 46.06 44.24
C ASN A 605 7.36 45.96 45.39
N ARG A 606 6.37 46.85 45.42
CA ARG A 606 5.30 46.87 46.42
C ARG A 606 4.13 45.94 46.08
N THR A 607 3.97 45.60 44.80
CA THR A 607 2.85 44.79 44.31
C THR A 607 3.21 43.33 44.07
N ALA A 608 4.46 43.03 43.68
CA ALA A 608 4.89 41.67 43.37
C ALA A 608 5.55 40.99 44.58
N THR A 609 5.16 39.75 44.87
CA THR A 609 5.81 38.95 45.93
C THR A 609 7.15 38.37 45.46
N GLU A 610 8.03 38.02 46.40
CA GLU A 610 9.32 37.39 46.07
C GLU A 610 9.14 36.09 45.26
N ASN A 611 8.04 35.35 45.50
CA ASN A 611 7.73 34.12 44.76
C ASN A 611 7.32 34.38 43.31
N GLU A 612 6.53 35.43 43.05
CA GLU A 612 6.16 35.85 41.69
C GLU A 612 7.37 36.34 40.91
N ILE A 613 8.25 37.11 41.56
CA ILE A 613 9.49 37.61 40.95
C ILE A 613 10.43 36.44 40.58
N MET A 614 10.43 35.37 41.37
CA MET A 614 11.23 34.16 41.08
C MET A 614 10.54 33.19 40.10
N GLY A 615 9.28 33.45 39.71
CA GLY A 615 8.50 32.59 38.83
C GLY A 615 8.11 31.25 39.45
N ASN A 616 8.08 31.17 40.79
CA ASN A 616 7.64 29.97 41.51
C ASN A 616 6.11 29.92 41.52
N PRO A 617 5.48 28.76 41.28
CA PRO A 617 4.02 28.65 41.33
C PRO A 617 3.52 28.97 42.73
N ILE A 618 2.59 29.92 42.83
CA ILE A 618 1.91 30.30 44.08
C ILE A 618 1.06 29.11 44.51
N LYS A 619 1.34 28.54 45.69
CA LYS A 619 0.38 27.66 46.38
C LYS A 619 -0.60 28.56 47.10
N GLU A 620 -1.77 28.81 46.51
CA GLU A 620 -2.87 29.47 47.22
C GLU A 620 -3.32 28.58 48.38
N SER A 621 -3.44 29.19 49.56
CA SER A 621 -4.11 28.64 50.73
C SER A 621 -5.54 29.12 50.74
N ASP A 622 -6.50 28.28 50.33
CA ASP A 622 -7.69 27.92 51.09
C ASP A 622 -8.57 26.94 50.31
N SER A 623 -9.37 26.20 51.07
CA SER A 623 -10.12 24.99 50.77
C SER A 623 -11.09 25.04 49.57
N ASP A 624 -11.31 23.84 49.04
CA ASP A 624 -12.41 23.39 48.17
C ASP A 624 -12.33 23.78 46.68
N HIS A 625 -11.60 22.95 45.91
CA HIS A 625 -12.19 22.17 44.82
C HIS A 625 -11.17 21.16 44.28
N GLU A 626 -11.47 19.87 44.44
CA GLU A 626 -10.77 18.79 43.74
C GLU A 626 -10.90 18.99 42.21
N SER A 627 -9.77 19.06 41.50
CA SER A 627 -9.65 18.41 40.18
C SER A 627 -8.23 18.50 39.57
N VAL A 628 -7.69 17.31 39.28
CA VAL A 628 -6.91 16.97 38.09
C VAL A 628 -5.61 17.77 37.85
N GLN A 629 -4.65 17.65 38.77
CA GLN A 629 -3.23 17.87 38.42
C GLN A 629 -2.23 17.08 39.29
N SER A 630 -2.64 15.94 39.86
CA SER A 630 -1.74 15.05 40.64
C SER A 630 -1.20 13.84 39.85
N PHE A 631 -1.54 13.69 38.58
CA PHE A 631 -1.17 12.50 37.78
C PHE A 631 0.12 12.65 36.94
N HIS A 632 0.76 13.82 36.91
CA HIS A 632 2.00 14.02 36.14
C HIS A 632 3.30 14.02 36.97
N GLU A 633 3.27 14.46 38.23
CA GLU A 633 4.45 14.38 39.11
C GLU A 633 4.76 12.97 39.62
N SER A 634 3.74 12.12 39.75
CA SER A 634 3.89 10.72 40.21
C SER A 634 4.58 9.82 39.18
N ARG A 635 4.56 10.19 37.89
CA ARG A 635 5.14 9.39 36.80
C ARG A 635 6.64 9.65 36.60
N ILE A 636 7.12 10.86 36.88
CA ILE A 636 8.55 11.21 36.77
C ILE A 636 9.36 10.61 37.92
N LYS A 637 8.79 10.55 39.14
CA LYS A 637 9.42 9.86 40.28
C LYS A 637 9.47 8.34 40.14
N MET A 638 8.47 7.71 39.49
CA MET A 638 8.49 6.27 39.20
C MET A 638 9.48 5.86 38.09
N ILE A 639 9.80 6.76 37.16
CA ILE A 639 10.78 6.49 36.09
C ILE A 639 12.22 6.66 36.60
N GLN A 640 12.47 7.55 37.57
CA GLN A 640 13.81 7.72 38.17
C GLN A 640 14.16 6.61 39.18
N SER A 641 13.19 6.02 39.89
CA SER A 641 13.45 4.92 40.84
C SER A 641 13.66 3.57 40.15
N SER A 642 13.02 3.33 39.00
CA SER A 642 13.19 2.08 38.23
C SER A 642 14.53 1.99 37.50
N CYS A 643 15.19 3.12 37.20
CA CYS A 643 16.53 3.15 36.61
C CYS A 643 17.69 2.93 37.61
N GLN A 644 17.45 3.03 38.92
CA GLN A 644 18.50 2.81 39.94
C GLN A 644 18.52 1.38 40.52
N GLN A 645 17.44 0.61 40.35
CA GLN A 645 17.37 -0.79 40.83
C GLN A 645 17.89 -1.83 39.82
N ALA A 646 18.17 -1.45 38.57
CA ALA A 646 18.76 -2.34 37.57
C ALA A 646 20.32 -2.34 37.57
N MET A 647 20.97 -1.60 38.47
CA MET A 647 22.45 -1.47 38.53
C MET A 647 23.10 -2.11 39.76
N GLN A 648 22.39 -2.95 40.52
CA GLN A 648 22.95 -3.73 41.64
C GLN A 648 22.57 -5.21 41.56
N SER A 649 22.95 -5.87 40.48
CA SER A 649 23.17 -7.33 40.50
C SER A 649 24.03 -7.73 39.30
N ASN A 650 25.24 -8.20 39.59
CA ASN A 650 26.23 -8.88 38.75
C ASN A 650 27.56 -8.14 38.60
N SER A 651 28.36 -8.22 39.67
CA SER A 651 29.82 -8.31 39.60
C SER A 651 30.20 -9.79 39.40
N ASP A 652 30.80 -10.15 38.27
CA ASP A 652 32.10 -10.84 38.21
C ASP A 652 32.46 -11.38 36.82
N GLN A 653 33.74 -11.14 36.47
CA GLN A 653 34.62 -11.77 35.47
C GLN A 653 34.82 -11.15 34.06
N ASP A 654 36.08 -10.67 33.92
CA ASP A 654 37.00 -10.56 32.76
C ASP A 654 36.79 -9.54 31.63
N GLN A 655 37.54 -8.43 31.74
CA GLN A 655 37.91 -7.51 30.64
C GLN A 655 39.31 -7.83 30.07
N PRO A 656 39.50 -7.61 28.75
CA PRO A 656 40.71 -6.95 28.24
C PRO A 656 40.36 -5.71 27.38
N PRO A 657 41.34 -4.84 27.03
CA PRO A 657 41.23 -3.40 27.25
C PRO A 657 40.56 -2.61 26.11
N THR A 658 39.84 -1.55 26.49
CA THR A 658 39.31 -0.53 25.59
C THR A 658 40.44 0.42 25.17
N ILE A 659 40.84 0.37 23.90
CA ILE A 659 41.75 1.34 23.28
C ILE A 659 40.94 2.58 22.89
N ALA A 660 41.43 3.76 23.28
CA ALA A 660 40.82 5.05 23.01
C ALA A 660 40.81 5.39 21.50
N MET A 661 39.65 5.80 20.98
CA MET A 661 39.56 6.44 19.66
C MET A 661 40.10 7.88 19.75
N LYS A 662 41.23 8.14 19.10
CA LYS A 662 41.72 9.49 18.80
C LYS A 662 41.14 9.95 17.47
N TYR A 663 40.59 11.16 17.46
CA TYR A 663 40.37 11.95 16.25
C TYR A 663 41.72 12.48 15.74
N ILE A 664 41.97 12.39 14.44
CA ILE A 664 43.10 13.06 13.77
C ILE A 664 42.59 13.75 12.51
N ASP A 665 42.92 15.03 12.42
CA ASP A 665 42.72 15.94 11.29
C ASP A 665 43.67 15.65 10.12
N GLY A 666 43.18 15.86 8.90
CA GLY A 666 43.90 16.52 7.79
C GLY A 666 45.04 15.79 7.06
N PRO A 667 45.29 16.12 5.78
CA PRO A 667 45.95 15.22 4.83
C PRO A 667 47.46 15.49 4.67
N THR A 668 48.24 14.45 4.37
CA THR A 668 49.54 14.62 3.68
C THR A 668 50.01 13.35 2.96
N GLU A 669 50.80 13.60 1.93
CA GLU A 669 51.16 12.76 0.80
C GLU A 669 52.20 11.65 1.09
N THR A 670 52.14 10.62 0.25
CA THR A 670 53.25 9.91 -0.42
C THR A 670 54.15 8.87 0.27
N GLN A 671 54.42 7.84 -0.55
CA GLN A 671 55.58 6.91 -0.62
C GLN A 671 55.59 5.73 0.36
N ALA A 672 55.17 4.54 -0.08
CA ALA A 672 55.87 3.56 -0.92
C ALA A 672 56.69 2.54 -0.11
N SER A 673 56.39 1.24 -0.28
CA SER A 673 57.37 0.15 -0.48
C SER A 673 56.82 -1.24 -0.12
N TYR A 674 56.60 -2.06 -1.15
CA TYR A 674 57.01 -3.49 -1.30
C TYR A 674 56.67 -4.50 -0.19
N LYS A 675 56.14 -5.70 -0.42
CA LYS A 675 56.22 -6.77 -1.44
C LYS A 675 55.10 -7.75 -1.04
N GLY A 676 54.43 -8.52 -1.87
CA GLY A 676 54.62 -8.90 -3.26
C GLY A 676 53.89 -10.23 -3.48
N ARG A 677 53.50 -10.45 -4.75
CA ARG A 677 53.08 -11.72 -5.39
C ARG A 677 51.72 -12.30 -4.95
N SER A 678 50.82 -12.64 -5.86
CA SER A 678 50.86 -12.70 -7.33
C SER A 678 49.42 -12.91 -7.83
N GLN A 679 48.88 -12.12 -8.79
CA GLN A 679 49.07 -12.23 -10.26
C GLN A 679 48.36 -13.51 -10.79
N GLU A 680 47.43 -13.52 -11.75
CA GLU A 680 47.13 -12.78 -13.00
C GLU A 680 45.72 -13.20 -13.49
N ARG A 681 45.00 -12.66 -14.48
CA ARG A 681 44.94 -11.51 -15.43
C ARG A 681 43.54 -11.69 -16.09
N ILE A 682 42.84 -10.70 -16.63
CA ILE A 682 42.94 -10.13 -18.00
C ILE A 682 41.86 -9.02 -18.00
N MET A 683 42.20 -7.73 -18.03
CA MET A 683 42.38 -6.85 -19.21
C MET A 683 41.08 -6.43 -19.93
N ASP A 684 40.88 -5.10 -19.93
CA ASP A 684 39.90 -4.32 -20.67
C ASP A 684 39.90 -4.56 -22.19
N LEU A 685 38.74 -4.36 -22.83
CA LEU A 685 38.61 -3.50 -24.01
C LEU A 685 37.14 -3.16 -24.30
N THR A 686 36.98 -1.89 -24.65
CA THR A 686 35.81 -1.07 -24.98
C THR A 686 35.02 -1.48 -26.23
N GLY A 687 33.75 -1.05 -26.28
CA GLY A 687 32.91 -0.91 -27.48
C GLY A 687 31.69 -1.84 -27.43
N ILE A 688 30.45 -1.35 -27.34
CA ILE A 688 29.69 -0.85 -28.49
C ILE A 688 28.54 0.04 -27.98
N PHE A 689 28.44 1.22 -28.58
CA PHE A 689 27.27 2.12 -28.54
C PHE A 689 26.08 1.48 -29.26
N PHE A 690 24.87 1.59 -28.70
CA PHE A 690 23.67 1.81 -29.51
C PHE A 690 22.80 2.90 -28.88
N VAL A 691 22.64 3.94 -29.67
CA VAL A 691 21.80 5.12 -29.50
C VAL A 691 20.34 4.71 -29.69
N THR A 692 19.45 5.16 -28.81
CA THR A 692 18.00 5.21 -29.09
C THR A 692 17.61 6.68 -29.23
N GLU A 693 17.56 7.15 -30.48
CA GLU A 693 16.90 8.40 -30.85
C GLU A 693 15.40 8.14 -31.05
N TYR A 694 14.59 8.81 -30.23
CA TYR A 694 13.19 9.09 -30.56
C TYR A 694 13.13 10.38 -31.37
N SER A 695 12.79 10.25 -32.65
CA SER A 695 12.28 11.33 -33.51
C SER A 695 10.77 11.06 -33.69
N ASN A 696 9.85 11.98 -33.96
CA ASN A 696 9.83 13.42 -34.20
C ASN A 696 8.34 13.82 -34.18
N SER A 697 7.98 15.01 -33.73
CA SER A 697 6.97 15.89 -34.38
C SER A 697 6.55 17.03 -33.46
N GLY A 698 6.82 18.27 -33.87
CA GLY A 698 6.40 19.45 -33.12
C GLY A 698 7.04 20.76 -33.56
N VAL A 699 6.86 21.12 -34.83
CA VAL A 699 6.80 22.48 -35.41
C VAL A 699 7.38 23.63 -34.56
N ARG A 700 8.59 24.10 -34.90
CA ARG A 700 9.13 25.41 -34.48
C ARG A 700 8.96 26.43 -35.62
N LYS A 701 8.12 27.45 -35.38
CA LYS A 701 8.16 28.71 -36.13
C LYS A 701 9.37 29.53 -35.68
N HIS A 702 10.14 30.00 -36.65
CA HIS A 702 11.22 30.97 -36.48
C HIS A 702 10.72 32.30 -35.90
N LEU A 703 11.42 32.83 -34.91
CA LEU A 703 11.47 34.26 -34.63
C LEU A 703 12.93 34.62 -34.33
N ARG A 704 13.48 35.45 -35.22
CA ARG A 704 14.81 36.07 -35.14
C ARG A 704 14.81 37.08 -33.99
N LEU A 705 15.91 37.10 -33.24
CA LEU A 705 16.32 38.22 -32.40
C LEU A 705 17.24 39.11 -33.24
N ASP A 706 16.86 40.38 -33.41
CA ASP A 706 17.76 41.46 -33.82
C ASP A 706 18.33 42.14 -32.57
N PRO A 707 19.58 42.65 -32.57
CA PRO A 707 20.17 43.38 -31.46
C PRO A 707 20.08 44.92 -31.62
N ALA A 708 20.34 45.61 -30.50
CA ALA A 708 20.60 47.05 -30.30
C ALA A 708 19.41 47.95 -29.90
N ASN A 709 19.32 48.29 -28.60
CA ASN A 709 19.85 49.53 -28.03
C ASN A 709 19.77 49.50 -26.50
#